data_AF-A0A1Y5DBT0-F1
#
_entry.id   AF-A0A1Y5DBT0-F1
#
_cell.length_a   1.000
_cell.length_b   1.000
_cell.length_c   1.000
_cell.angle_alpha   90.00
_cell.angle_beta   90.00
_cell.angle_gamma   90.00
#
_symmetry.space_group_name_H-M   'P 1'
#
loop_
_entity.id
_entity.type
_entity.pdbx_description
1 polymer ?
#
loop_
_entity_poly.entity_id
_entity_poly.type
_entity_poly.pdbx_seq_one_letter_code
_entity_poly.pdbx_strand_id
1 'polypeptide(L)'
;MGVRLLYLLVLVYCSWASSAPSSAPIEVPTKKDDLEEIQLKSSMEDRLARDLKAYLGVSRFIINVDVSLEKIRQVVKQKSNVSKAASQYGQSQSYPKLSFPLTRNPVDETVGDLPGLPFMEIPSDKEKDAELQFMREQISRLQKQQSLPRWGKNGNGESADDLTEKTVGVFNRIKRLTINLIIEESVTQEQEIFLRNLIYKKAALNDLRGDSLEIIRTQFSLLPKAPVGTQLNGPGQSWLDENFSSLVLGLLSLLIMLLLVLIVLALRKKTEPGKTQEIKDVLMKNDLNPPKQAMADGGGDKLLMQKNRQEIISLGLGQPQHVQHVMEQLISVPEKIPMVASLYKVLGRSLFRSIFPNVGQLQLQNIMGHLADQPPDEEQQHRDTQDFYQLLQQHIQNVEPGKALPFEFLQRLNDSQVLFLVQHEDVRIQALVISQLESEQAARVLNRIPVKKQAQVIAELGQFETFPLDTFQDVADRLAKQAQRVPSFENVNADGLSMLISMLDNMSSGEEAKVLKRLKQDKPDSFYRLRKQYFTFSDLAKTPRQILSNALREVDRQHIGRAICNTPDEFKLHVLSSLTPKLKALAREDLKRSEGRIGSKEIDEARRSIVQKLREYINTGKFSMDMLQQSKQVKPTKRAQSR
;
A
#
# COMPACT_ATOMS: atom_id res chain seq x y z
N MET A 1 -23.27 -67.62 -23.19
CA MET A 1 -23.60 -67.38 -21.77
C MET A 1 -22.93 -66.14 -21.16
N GLY A 2 -22.02 -65.41 -21.82
CA GLY A 2 -21.37 -64.22 -21.25
C GLY A 2 -22.16 -62.90 -21.35
N VAL A 3 -23.04 -62.75 -22.34
CA VAL A 3 -23.74 -61.47 -22.59
C VAL A 3 -24.93 -61.26 -21.65
N ARG A 4 -25.56 -62.34 -21.14
CA ARG A 4 -26.68 -62.26 -20.18
C ARG A 4 -26.23 -61.93 -18.75
N LEU A 5 -24.99 -62.25 -18.39
CA LEU A 5 -24.44 -61.95 -17.05
C LEU A 5 -24.08 -60.46 -16.92
N LEU A 6 -23.67 -59.83 -18.03
CA LEU A 6 -23.31 -58.41 -18.05
C LEU A 6 -24.53 -57.49 -17.99
N TYR A 7 -25.65 -57.88 -18.61
CA TYR A 7 -26.92 -57.14 -18.53
C TYR A 7 -27.56 -57.19 -17.13
N LEU A 8 -27.36 -58.29 -16.39
CA LEU A 8 -27.89 -58.45 -15.04
C LEU A 8 -27.10 -57.62 -14.00
N LEU A 9 -25.79 -57.42 -14.23
CA LEU A 9 -24.95 -56.56 -13.40
C LEU A 9 -25.22 -55.06 -13.61
N VAL A 10 -25.61 -54.65 -14.82
CA VAL A 10 -25.99 -53.27 -15.12
C VAL A 10 -27.39 -52.93 -14.57
N LEU A 11 -28.33 -53.88 -14.58
CA LEU A 11 -29.67 -53.65 -14.01
C LEU A 11 -29.68 -53.58 -12.48
N VAL A 12 -28.78 -54.31 -11.79
CA VAL A 12 -28.67 -54.23 -10.32
C VAL A 12 -28.00 -52.93 -9.86
N TYR A 13 -27.12 -52.33 -10.66
CA TYR A 13 -26.54 -51.00 -10.37
C TYR A 13 -27.53 -49.84 -10.60
N CYS A 14 -28.50 -50.00 -11.51
CA CYS A 14 -29.53 -48.97 -11.73
C CYS A 14 -30.59 -48.89 -10.62
N SER A 15 -30.75 -49.91 -9.79
CA SER A 15 -31.74 -49.91 -8.70
C SER A 15 -31.24 -49.30 -7.38
N TRP A 16 -29.98 -48.86 -7.30
CA TRP A 16 -29.41 -48.17 -6.12
C TRP A 16 -29.11 -46.69 -6.37
N ALA A 17 -29.74 -46.09 -7.40
CA ALA A 17 -29.63 -44.66 -7.72
C ALA A 17 -31.00 -43.94 -7.67
N SER A 18 -31.93 -44.43 -6.86
CA SER A 18 -33.27 -43.82 -6.70
C SER A 18 -33.59 -43.60 -5.22
N SER A 19 -32.86 -42.70 -4.57
CA SER A 19 -33.27 -42.11 -3.29
C SER A 19 -32.54 -40.80 -2.97
N ALA A 20 -32.93 -39.71 -3.63
CA ALA A 20 -33.07 -38.37 -3.03
C ALA A 20 -33.44 -37.34 -4.12
N PRO A 21 -34.59 -36.66 -4.05
CA PRO A 21 -34.77 -35.43 -4.81
C PRO A 21 -34.08 -34.30 -4.02
N SER A 22 -32.76 -34.12 -4.20
CA SER A 22 -32.18 -32.82 -3.84
C SER A 22 -32.62 -31.84 -4.92
N SER A 23 -33.70 -31.10 -4.67
CA SER A 23 -34.10 -30.03 -5.58
C SER A 23 -32.92 -29.07 -5.77
N ALA A 24 -32.57 -28.77 -7.02
CA ALA A 24 -31.50 -27.84 -7.32
C ALA A 24 -31.79 -26.50 -6.62
N PRO A 25 -30.78 -25.83 -6.03
CA PRO A 25 -31.00 -24.56 -5.35
C PRO A 25 -31.66 -23.54 -6.29
N ILE A 26 -32.75 -22.93 -5.83
CA ILE A 26 -33.45 -21.87 -6.58
C ILE A 26 -32.86 -20.53 -6.15
N GLU A 27 -32.53 -19.68 -7.12
CA GLU A 27 -32.06 -18.32 -6.89
C GLU A 27 -33.24 -17.39 -6.63
N VAL A 28 -33.22 -16.68 -5.50
CA VAL A 28 -34.26 -15.72 -5.12
C VAL A 28 -33.59 -14.36 -4.84
N PRO A 29 -34.03 -13.27 -5.48
CA PRO A 29 -33.50 -11.94 -5.20
C PRO A 29 -33.93 -11.45 -3.81
N THR A 30 -33.04 -10.73 -3.14
CA THR A 30 -33.24 -10.20 -1.78
C THR A 30 -32.98 -8.70 -1.73
N LYS A 31 -33.30 -8.06 -0.59
CA LYS A 31 -33.11 -6.62 -0.40
C LYS A 31 -31.61 -6.28 -0.56
N LYS A 32 -31.32 -5.35 -1.47
CA LYS A 32 -29.97 -4.88 -1.78
C LYS A 32 -29.31 -4.18 -0.58
N ASP A 33 -27.99 -4.24 -0.54
CA ASP A 33 -27.16 -3.47 0.38
C ASP A 33 -26.44 -2.35 -0.40
N ASP A 34 -26.86 -1.11 -0.18
CA ASP A 34 -26.33 0.05 -0.91
C ASP A 34 -24.85 0.31 -0.55
N LEU A 35 -24.36 -0.17 0.59
CA LEU A 35 -22.96 0.02 1.00
C LEU A 35 -21.99 -0.87 0.20
N GLU A 36 -22.37 -2.12 -0.06
CA GLU A 36 -21.55 -3.07 -0.84
C GLU A 36 -21.41 -2.60 -2.31
N GLU A 37 -22.46 -1.98 -2.86
CA GLU A 37 -22.45 -1.37 -4.20
C GLU A 37 -21.49 -0.17 -4.28
N ILE A 38 -21.54 0.72 -3.29
CA ILE A 38 -20.64 1.88 -3.19
C ILE A 38 -19.17 1.44 -3.03
N GLN A 39 -18.92 0.43 -2.21
CA GLN A 39 -17.56 -0.11 -2.01
C GLN A 39 -17.01 -0.74 -3.28
N LEU A 40 -17.81 -1.55 -3.98
CA LEU A 40 -17.40 -2.17 -5.22
C LEU A 40 -17.10 -1.12 -6.29
N LYS A 41 -17.96 -0.11 -6.44
CA LYS A 41 -17.76 1.04 -7.32
C LYS A 41 -16.41 1.71 -7.06
N SER A 42 -16.15 2.15 -5.84
CA SER A 42 -14.90 2.83 -5.47
C SER A 42 -13.68 1.95 -5.74
N SER A 43 -13.75 0.65 -5.38
CA SER A 43 -12.63 -0.27 -5.58
C SER A 43 -12.30 -0.50 -7.06
N MET A 44 -13.33 -0.52 -7.93
CA MET A 44 -13.16 -0.68 -9.37
C MET A 44 -12.60 0.60 -10.01
N GLU A 45 -13.09 1.79 -9.60
CA GLU A 45 -12.55 3.08 -10.04
C GLU A 45 -11.05 3.19 -9.71
N ASP A 46 -10.65 2.91 -8.47
CA ASP A 46 -9.24 3.02 -8.04
C ASP A 46 -8.32 2.03 -8.76
N ARG A 47 -8.81 0.82 -9.05
CA ARG A 47 -8.02 -0.18 -9.77
C ARG A 47 -7.86 0.20 -11.24
N LEU A 48 -8.94 0.62 -11.90
CA LEU A 48 -8.90 1.03 -13.29
C LEU A 48 -8.10 2.31 -13.46
N ALA A 49 -8.26 3.30 -12.57
CA ALA A 49 -7.49 4.54 -12.60
C ALA A 49 -5.98 4.29 -12.49
N ARG A 50 -5.54 3.36 -11.62
CA ARG A 50 -4.12 2.97 -11.54
C ARG A 50 -3.61 2.35 -12.83
N ASP A 51 -4.36 1.41 -13.40
CA ASP A 51 -3.99 0.73 -14.65
C ASP A 51 -3.96 1.72 -15.83
N LEU A 52 -4.92 2.64 -15.90
CA LEU A 52 -4.99 3.69 -16.94
C LEU A 52 -3.84 4.70 -16.80
N LYS A 53 -3.52 5.14 -15.58
CA LYS A 53 -2.41 6.05 -15.30
C LYS A 53 -1.06 5.45 -15.67
N ALA A 54 -0.87 4.15 -15.41
CA ALA A 54 0.35 3.45 -15.81
C ALA A 54 0.58 3.44 -17.34
N TYR A 55 -0.50 3.46 -18.12
CA TYR A 55 -0.43 3.45 -19.59
C TYR A 55 -0.40 4.86 -20.20
N LEU A 56 -1.27 5.76 -19.74
CA LEU A 56 -1.38 7.14 -20.25
C LEU A 56 -0.27 8.07 -19.76
N GLY A 57 0.43 7.69 -18.67
CA GLY A 57 1.54 8.46 -18.13
C GLY A 57 1.10 9.84 -17.64
N VAL A 58 1.44 10.88 -18.41
CA VAL A 58 1.22 12.30 -18.05
C VAL A 58 -0.13 12.81 -18.59
N SER A 59 -0.74 12.13 -19.56
CA SER A 59 -2.02 12.54 -20.15
C SER A 59 -3.13 12.52 -19.12
N ARG A 60 -3.99 13.55 -19.15
CA ARG A 60 -5.10 13.68 -18.20
C ARG A 60 -6.26 12.77 -18.60
N PHE A 61 -6.92 12.19 -17.62
CA PHE A 61 -8.13 11.41 -17.82
C PHE A 61 -9.03 11.47 -16.58
N ILE A 62 -10.33 11.24 -16.78
CA ILE A 62 -11.32 11.05 -15.71
C ILE A 62 -12.01 9.72 -15.98
N ILE A 63 -12.18 8.89 -14.95
CA ILE A 63 -12.94 7.64 -15.04
C ILE A 63 -14.02 7.63 -13.98
N ASN A 64 -15.25 7.35 -14.41
CA ASN A 64 -16.39 7.13 -13.53
C ASN A 64 -16.92 5.72 -13.79
N VAL A 65 -17.16 4.96 -12.71
CA VAL A 65 -17.74 3.62 -12.79
C VAL A 65 -19.07 3.64 -12.06
N ASP A 66 -20.09 3.07 -12.66
CA ASP A 66 -21.40 2.87 -12.03
C ASP A 66 -21.72 1.39 -12.04
N VAL A 67 -22.00 0.83 -10.87
CA VAL A 67 -22.27 -0.59 -10.68
C VAL A 67 -23.62 -0.72 -10.02
N SER A 68 -24.49 -1.57 -10.56
CA SER A 68 -25.71 -1.99 -9.88
C SER A 68 -25.59 -3.45 -9.46
N LEU A 69 -25.87 -3.73 -8.19
CA LEU A 69 -25.80 -5.08 -7.63
C LEU A 69 -27.19 -5.67 -7.36
N GLU A 70 -27.28 -6.99 -7.50
CA GLU A 70 -28.41 -7.79 -7.05
C GLU A 70 -27.92 -8.84 -6.04
N LYS A 71 -28.57 -8.88 -4.87
CA LYS A 71 -28.24 -9.83 -3.81
C LYS A 71 -29.10 -11.07 -3.98
N ILE A 72 -28.47 -12.18 -4.33
CA ILE A 72 -29.15 -13.44 -4.62
C ILE A 72 -28.96 -14.39 -3.45
N ARG A 73 -30.05 -14.96 -2.95
CA ARG A 73 -30.00 -16.11 -2.05
C ARG A 73 -30.31 -17.39 -2.82
N GLN A 74 -29.53 -18.42 -2.58
CA GLN A 74 -29.83 -19.77 -3.05
C GLN A 74 -30.63 -20.51 -1.97
N VAL A 75 -31.83 -20.97 -2.30
CA VAL A 75 -32.71 -21.70 -1.38
C VAL A 75 -32.96 -23.12 -1.86
N VAL A 76 -33.01 -24.06 -0.92
CA VAL A 76 -33.47 -25.42 -1.15
C VAL A 76 -34.75 -25.62 -0.35
N LYS A 77 -35.80 -26.11 -1.01
CA LYS A 77 -37.08 -26.42 -0.38
C LYS A 77 -36.95 -27.76 0.35
N GLN A 78 -37.14 -27.76 1.67
CA GLN A 78 -37.12 -28.97 2.50
C GLN A 78 -38.52 -29.24 3.07
N LYS A 79 -39.01 -30.48 2.93
CA LYS A 79 -40.23 -30.92 3.63
C LYS A 79 -39.96 -30.93 5.13
N SER A 80 -40.83 -30.30 5.92
CA SER A 80 -40.76 -30.38 7.37
C SER A 80 -41.12 -31.81 7.78
N ASN A 81 -40.20 -32.48 8.49
CA ASN A 81 -40.53 -33.69 9.23
C ASN A 81 -40.85 -33.27 10.67
N VAL A 82 -42.06 -32.75 10.89
CA VAL A 82 -42.58 -32.61 12.25
C VAL A 82 -43.13 -33.96 12.67
N SER A 83 -42.28 -34.79 13.29
CA SER A 83 -42.73 -35.99 13.99
C SER A 83 -43.56 -35.57 15.20
N LYS A 84 -44.89 -35.72 15.10
CA LYS A 84 -45.79 -35.74 16.26
C LYS A 84 -45.45 -36.98 17.11
N ALA A 85 -44.54 -36.82 18.08
CA ALA A 85 -44.46 -37.74 19.20
C ALA A 85 -45.37 -37.20 20.31
N ALA A 86 -46.43 -37.95 20.58
CA ALA A 86 -47.38 -37.67 21.64
C ALA A 86 -46.70 -37.69 23.02
N SER A 87 -47.19 -36.80 23.87
CA SER A 87 -46.90 -36.66 25.29
C SER A 87 -47.02 -37.97 26.07
N GLN A 88 -45.96 -38.32 26.80
CA GLN A 88 -46.02 -39.21 27.96
C GLN A 88 -45.21 -38.56 29.09
N TYR A 89 -45.90 -38.18 30.16
CA TYR A 89 -45.32 -37.63 31.39
C TYR A 89 -44.43 -38.68 32.08
N GLY A 90 -43.24 -38.27 32.55
CA GLY A 90 -42.35 -39.15 33.32
C GLY A 90 -41.05 -38.48 33.82
N GLN A 91 -41.16 -37.80 34.96
CA GLN A 91 -40.12 -37.43 35.95
C GLN A 91 -38.99 -36.43 35.61
N SER A 92 -38.95 -35.36 36.40
CA SER A 92 -37.89 -34.35 36.48
C SER A 92 -36.68 -34.87 37.26
N GLN A 93 -35.49 -34.88 36.64
CA GLN A 93 -34.23 -34.91 37.39
C GLN A 93 -33.73 -33.48 37.62
N SER A 94 -33.50 -33.16 38.89
CA SER A 94 -32.99 -31.89 39.41
C SER A 94 -31.47 -31.84 39.31
N TYR A 95 -30.91 -30.80 38.69
CA TYR A 95 -29.47 -30.52 38.72
C TYR A 95 -29.16 -29.42 39.74
N PRO A 96 -28.06 -29.52 40.51
CA PRO A 96 -27.70 -28.53 41.50
C PRO A 96 -27.20 -27.23 40.86
N LYS A 97 -27.67 -26.09 41.38
CA LYS A 97 -27.22 -24.74 40.98
C LYS A 97 -25.92 -24.41 41.72
N LEU A 98 -24.84 -24.14 40.99
CA LEU A 98 -23.62 -23.57 41.54
C LEU A 98 -23.77 -22.05 41.63
N SER A 99 -23.66 -21.51 42.85
CA SER A 99 -23.60 -20.08 43.16
C SER A 99 -22.16 -19.63 43.35
N PHE A 100 -21.76 -18.53 42.71
CA PHE A 100 -20.45 -17.91 42.92
C PHE A 100 -20.59 -16.70 43.85
N PRO A 101 -19.71 -16.53 44.85
CA PRO A 101 -19.71 -15.36 45.72
C PRO A 101 -19.01 -14.17 45.06
N LEU A 102 -19.59 -12.97 45.25
CA LEU A 102 -18.93 -11.68 45.01
C LEU A 102 -18.09 -11.30 46.24
N THR A 103 -16.81 -10.96 46.06
CA THR A 103 -16.15 -9.91 46.89
C THR A 103 -14.83 -9.40 46.28
N ARG A 104 -14.56 -8.11 46.53
CA ARG A 104 -13.43 -7.26 46.09
C ARG A 104 -12.19 -7.38 46.99
N ASN A 105 -10.99 -7.22 46.36
CA ASN A 105 -9.73 -6.53 46.78
C ASN A 105 -9.02 -6.90 48.12
N PRO A 106 -7.74 -6.51 48.35
CA PRO A 106 -6.53 -6.42 47.49
C PRO A 106 -5.25 -7.00 48.18
N VAL A 107 -4.08 -6.89 47.52
CA VAL A 107 -2.69 -6.87 48.07
C VAL A 107 -1.86 -8.18 48.15
N ASP A 108 -0.59 -8.00 47.75
CA ASP A 108 0.69 -8.71 47.98
C ASP A 108 1.07 -9.96 47.17
N GLU A 109 1.75 -9.67 46.06
CA GLU A 109 2.81 -10.49 45.48
C GLU A 109 4.03 -10.54 46.42
N THR A 110 4.51 -11.74 46.74
CA THR A 110 5.94 -11.96 47.04
C THR A 110 6.43 -13.36 46.61
N VAL A 111 7.47 -13.34 45.78
CA VAL A 111 8.54 -14.34 45.53
C VAL A 111 8.16 -15.64 44.77
N GLY A 112 8.88 -16.08 43.72
CA GLY A 112 10.14 -15.57 43.18
C GLY A 112 10.58 -16.28 41.88
N ASP A 113 11.53 -15.61 41.23
CA ASP A 113 12.14 -15.92 39.94
C ASP A 113 13.00 -17.20 39.92
N LEU A 114 13.04 -17.83 38.74
CA LEU A 114 14.25 -18.44 38.17
C LEU A 114 14.35 -18.05 36.67
N PRO A 115 15.56 -17.81 36.12
CA PRO A 115 15.76 -16.85 35.05
C PRO A 115 16.03 -17.45 33.67
N GLY A 116 15.73 -16.65 32.63
CA GLY A 116 16.56 -16.55 31.42
C GLY A 116 16.10 -17.31 30.18
N LEU A 117 15.33 -16.64 29.33
CA LEU A 117 15.49 -16.50 27.87
C LEU A 117 14.40 -15.53 27.37
N PRO A 118 14.69 -14.52 26.52
CA PRO A 118 13.66 -13.63 26.02
C PRO A 118 12.75 -14.40 25.05
N PHE A 119 11.51 -14.69 25.48
CA PHE A 119 10.46 -15.08 24.56
C PHE A 119 10.06 -13.85 23.76
N MET A 120 10.50 -13.80 22.51
CA MET A 120 9.86 -12.98 21.49
C MET A 120 8.48 -13.59 21.22
N GLU A 121 7.42 -12.92 21.69
CA GLU A 121 6.07 -13.20 21.20
C GLU A 121 6.04 -12.87 19.70
N ILE A 122 5.88 -13.89 18.87
CA ILE A 122 5.45 -13.69 17.49
C ILE A 122 4.01 -13.16 17.59
N PRO A 123 3.69 -11.97 17.07
CA PRO A 123 2.31 -11.48 17.10
C PRO A 123 1.46 -12.40 16.22
N SER A 124 0.73 -13.32 16.84
CA SER A 124 -0.32 -14.06 16.17
C SER A 124 -1.51 -13.14 15.96
N ASP A 125 -1.74 -12.76 14.70
CA ASP A 125 -2.93 -12.15 14.08
C ASP A 125 -4.19 -12.00 14.97
N LYS A 126 -4.15 -11.11 15.98
CA LYS A 126 -5.34 -10.70 16.74
C LYS A 126 -6.42 -10.12 15.82
N GLU A 127 -6.03 -9.61 14.65
CA GLU A 127 -6.92 -9.10 13.61
C GLU A 127 -7.71 -10.21 12.91
N LYS A 128 -7.09 -11.37 12.59
CA LYS A 128 -7.82 -12.50 11.99
C LYS A 128 -8.81 -13.13 12.96
N ASP A 129 -8.43 -13.21 14.24
CA ASP A 129 -9.31 -13.75 15.27
C ASP A 129 -10.49 -12.79 15.54
N ALA A 130 -10.26 -11.48 15.47
CA ALA A 130 -11.32 -10.47 15.54
C ALA A 130 -12.26 -10.52 14.33
N GLU A 131 -11.74 -10.70 13.12
CA GLU A 131 -12.55 -10.90 11.90
C GLU A 131 -13.39 -12.18 11.97
N LEU A 132 -12.82 -13.28 12.45
CA LEU A 132 -13.53 -14.56 12.63
C LEU A 132 -14.65 -14.45 13.68
N GLN A 133 -14.42 -13.71 14.76
CA GLN A 133 -15.44 -13.46 15.78
C GLN A 133 -16.57 -12.56 15.24
N PHE A 134 -16.22 -11.50 14.52
CA PHE A 134 -17.19 -10.62 13.86
C PHE A 134 -18.04 -11.37 12.84
N MET A 135 -17.44 -12.24 12.02
CA MET A 135 -18.16 -13.09 11.07
C MET A 135 -19.11 -14.07 11.77
N ARG A 136 -18.69 -14.68 12.89
CA ARG A 136 -19.55 -15.57 13.69
C ARG A 136 -20.74 -14.82 14.28
N GLU A 137 -20.55 -13.58 14.73
CA GLU A 137 -21.61 -12.74 15.27
C GLU A 137 -22.62 -12.33 14.17
N GLN A 138 -22.15 -12.00 12.98
CA GLN A 138 -22.98 -11.73 11.79
C GLN A 138 -23.82 -12.95 11.40
N ILE A 139 -23.23 -14.14 11.35
CA ILE A 139 -23.94 -15.40 11.05
C ILE A 139 -25.02 -15.67 12.10
N SER A 140 -24.73 -15.47 13.38
CA SER A 140 -25.69 -15.67 14.47
C SER A 140 -26.87 -14.69 14.40
N ARG A 141 -26.61 -13.41 14.08
CA ARG A 141 -27.67 -12.40 13.90
C ARG A 141 -28.57 -12.74 12.71
N LEU A 142 -27.99 -13.18 11.60
CA LEU A 142 -28.73 -13.61 10.41
C LEU A 142 -29.57 -14.87 10.67
N GLN A 143 -29.06 -15.84 11.43
CA GLN A 143 -29.83 -17.01 11.86
C GLN A 143 -31.01 -16.64 12.76
N LYS A 144 -30.83 -15.70 13.70
CA LYS A 144 -31.91 -15.20 14.56
C LYS A 144 -32.97 -14.40 13.80
N GLN A 145 -32.59 -13.69 12.73
CA GLN A 145 -33.56 -12.99 11.87
C GLN A 145 -34.37 -13.94 10.97
N GLN A 146 -33.89 -15.16 10.71
CA GLN A 146 -34.59 -16.17 9.90
C GLN A 146 -35.57 -17.06 10.68
N SER A 147 -35.59 -17.03 12.03
CA SER A 147 -36.45 -17.88 12.86
C SER A 147 -37.78 -17.24 13.30
N LEU A 148 -38.34 -16.33 12.51
CA LEU A 148 -39.68 -15.78 12.76
C LEU A 148 -40.68 -16.43 11.79
N PRO A 149 -41.72 -17.14 12.29
CA PRO A 149 -42.76 -17.68 11.43
C PRO A 149 -43.57 -16.52 10.83
N ARG A 150 -43.61 -16.44 9.50
CA ARG A 150 -44.54 -15.55 8.78
C ARG A 150 -45.93 -16.18 8.83
N TRP A 151 -46.79 -15.67 9.72
CA TRP A 151 -48.21 -15.98 9.66
C TRP A 151 -48.84 -15.21 8.50
N GLY A 152 -49.18 -15.91 7.43
CA GLY A 152 -49.98 -15.40 6.31
C GLY A 152 -51.13 -16.37 6.04
N LYS A 153 -52.26 -16.15 6.70
CA LYS A 153 -53.49 -16.91 6.51
C LYS A 153 -54.27 -16.25 5.36
N ASN A 154 -54.36 -16.90 4.20
CA ASN A 154 -55.40 -16.64 3.22
C ASN A 154 -55.95 -17.97 2.71
N GLY A 155 -57.27 -18.11 2.81
CA GLY A 155 -58.00 -19.36 2.63
C GLY A 155 -58.16 -19.74 1.16
N ASN A 156 -57.74 -20.96 0.84
CA ASN A 156 -58.58 -21.96 0.20
C ASN A 156 -57.92 -23.33 0.42
N GLY A 157 -58.76 -24.34 0.66
CA GLY A 157 -58.34 -25.67 1.08
C GLY A 157 -57.62 -26.43 -0.02
N GLU A 158 -56.30 -26.43 0.03
CA GLU A 158 -55.42 -27.50 -0.43
C GLU A 158 -54.31 -27.65 0.61
N SER A 159 -54.03 -28.89 1.01
CA SER A 159 -52.95 -29.21 1.96
C SER A 159 -51.61 -28.75 1.40
N ALA A 160 -51.18 -27.55 1.77
CA ALA A 160 -49.85 -27.06 1.46
C ALA A 160 -48.82 -27.93 2.21
N ASP A 161 -48.12 -28.77 1.44
CA ASP A 161 -46.89 -29.45 1.83
C ASP A 161 -46.03 -28.43 2.60
N ASP A 162 -45.74 -28.70 3.87
CA ASP A 162 -45.02 -27.81 4.80
C ASP A 162 -43.54 -27.74 4.37
N LEU A 163 -43.29 -27.02 3.28
CA LEU A 163 -41.99 -26.84 2.65
C LEU A 163 -41.34 -25.60 3.26
N THR A 164 -40.34 -25.83 4.11
CA THR A 164 -39.49 -24.77 4.66
C THR A 164 -38.35 -24.45 3.69
N GLU A 165 -38.12 -23.17 3.41
CA GLU A 165 -37.01 -22.73 2.57
C GLU A 165 -35.73 -22.60 3.41
N LYS A 166 -34.72 -23.41 3.10
CA LYS A 166 -33.39 -23.29 3.73
C LYS A 166 -32.46 -22.53 2.80
N THR A 167 -31.89 -21.42 3.27
CA THR A 167 -30.87 -20.68 2.52
C THR A 167 -29.54 -21.45 2.57
N VAL A 168 -29.00 -21.79 1.41
CA VAL A 168 -27.72 -22.49 1.24
C VAL A 168 -26.56 -21.50 1.05
N GLY A 169 -26.81 -20.35 0.42
CA GLY A 169 -25.79 -19.32 0.22
C GLY A 169 -26.40 -17.97 -0.16
N VAL A 170 -25.65 -16.91 0.08
CA VAL A 170 -25.99 -15.53 -0.33
C VAL A 170 -24.78 -14.95 -1.03
N PHE A 171 -24.95 -14.41 -2.23
CA PHE A 171 -23.87 -13.76 -2.98
C PHE A 171 -24.39 -12.56 -3.76
N ASN A 172 -23.46 -11.66 -4.09
CA ASN A 172 -23.72 -10.47 -4.89
C ASN A 172 -23.46 -10.77 -6.36
N ARG A 173 -24.40 -10.37 -7.22
CA ARG A 173 -24.28 -10.47 -8.67
C ARG A 173 -24.38 -9.08 -9.27
N ILE A 174 -23.44 -8.73 -10.15
CA ILE A 174 -23.53 -7.49 -10.91
C ILE A 174 -24.70 -7.61 -11.88
N LYS A 175 -25.63 -6.65 -11.81
CA LYS A 175 -26.79 -6.53 -12.70
C LYS A 175 -26.49 -5.66 -13.92
N ARG A 176 -25.71 -4.60 -13.73
CA ARG A 176 -25.24 -3.69 -14.80
C ARG A 176 -23.98 -2.97 -14.35
N LEU A 177 -23.04 -2.79 -15.27
CA LEU A 177 -21.81 -2.03 -15.10
C LEU A 177 -21.67 -0.99 -16.23
N THR A 178 -21.61 0.28 -15.87
CA THR A 178 -21.40 1.40 -16.80
C THR A 178 -20.07 2.06 -16.49
N ILE A 179 -19.23 2.25 -17.50
CA ILE A 179 -17.93 2.92 -17.34
C ILE A 179 -17.85 4.08 -18.31
N ASN A 180 -17.60 5.28 -17.78
CA ASN A 180 -17.40 6.49 -18.57
C ASN A 180 -15.96 6.94 -18.41
N LEU A 181 -15.21 6.95 -19.51
CA LEU A 181 -13.82 7.37 -19.55
C LEU A 181 -13.72 8.65 -20.39
N ILE A 182 -13.22 9.72 -19.79
CA ILE A 182 -12.92 10.97 -20.47
C ILE A 182 -11.42 11.07 -20.65
N ILE A 183 -10.96 11.16 -21.90
CA ILE A 183 -9.55 11.22 -22.28
C ILE A 183 -9.21 12.52 -23.00
N GLU A 184 -7.94 12.91 -22.93
CA GLU A 184 -7.43 14.10 -23.61
C GLU A 184 -7.40 13.91 -25.12
N GLU A 185 -7.66 14.99 -25.89
CA GLU A 185 -7.66 14.93 -27.36
C GLU A 185 -6.29 14.54 -27.97
N SER A 186 -5.21 14.71 -27.20
CA SER A 186 -3.85 14.28 -27.58
C SER A 186 -3.68 12.75 -27.63
N VAL A 187 -4.62 11.97 -27.09
CA VAL A 187 -4.60 10.51 -27.13
C VAL A 187 -4.91 10.01 -28.53
N THR A 188 -3.99 9.21 -29.08
CA THR A 188 -4.11 8.64 -30.42
C THR A 188 -5.24 7.61 -30.52
N GLN A 189 -5.74 7.35 -31.73
CA GLN A 189 -6.79 6.36 -31.95
C GLN A 189 -6.35 4.93 -31.59
N GLU A 190 -5.07 4.60 -31.78
CA GLU A 190 -4.50 3.31 -31.35
C GLU A 190 -4.50 3.16 -29.83
N GLN A 191 -4.15 4.23 -29.11
CA GLN A 191 -4.22 4.27 -27.64
C GLN A 191 -5.68 4.13 -27.17
N GLU A 192 -6.65 4.77 -27.83
CA GLU A 192 -8.06 4.62 -27.47
C GLU A 192 -8.54 3.16 -27.62
N ILE A 193 -8.19 2.49 -28.71
CA ILE A 193 -8.53 1.07 -28.93
C ILE A 193 -7.89 0.20 -27.84
N PHE A 194 -6.65 0.49 -27.46
CA PHE A 194 -5.98 -0.21 -26.37
C PHE A 194 -6.70 0.01 -25.03
N LEU A 195 -7.06 1.25 -24.69
CA LEU A 195 -7.77 1.59 -23.46
C LEU A 195 -9.12 0.88 -23.39
N ARG A 196 -9.85 0.83 -24.51
CA ARG A 196 -11.10 0.08 -24.63
C ARG A 196 -10.87 -1.40 -24.31
N ASN A 197 -9.89 -2.03 -24.94
CA ASN A 197 -9.56 -3.45 -24.72
C ASN A 197 -9.09 -3.72 -23.28
N LEU A 198 -8.30 -2.80 -22.71
CA LEU A 198 -7.83 -2.88 -21.34
C LEU A 198 -9.02 -2.88 -20.36
N ILE A 199 -9.94 -1.93 -20.52
CA ILE A 199 -11.12 -1.81 -19.64
C ILE A 199 -12.05 -3.01 -19.81
N TYR A 200 -12.35 -3.43 -21.05
CA TYR A 200 -13.17 -4.61 -21.31
C TYR A 200 -12.64 -5.85 -20.59
N LYS A 201 -11.32 -6.08 -20.68
CA LYS A 201 -10.68 -7.24 -20.05
C LYS A 201 -10.58 -7.11 -18.52
N LYS A 202 -10.23 -5.94 -18.01
CA LYS A 202 -9.98 -5.72 -16.57
C LYS A 202 -11.26 -5.60 -15.75
N ALA A 203 -12.29 -4.98 -16.31
CA ALA A 203 -13.59 -4.82 -15.66
C ALA A 203 -14.55 -5.99 -15.95
N ALA A 204 -14.16 -6.93 -16.83
CA ALA A 204 -14.98 -8.05 -17.28
C ALA A 204 -16.37 -7.58 -17.76
N LEU A 205 -16.36 -6.54 -18.62
CA LEU A 205 -17.58 -5.99 -19.22
C LEU A 205 -18.28 -7.07 -20.05
N ASN A 206 -19.60 -7.15 -19.89
CA ASN A 206 -20.45 -8.08 -20.60
C ASN A 206 -21.62 -7.34 -21.26
N ASP A 207 -21.57 -7.17 -22.57
CA ASP A 207 -22.60 -6.48 -23.34
C ASP A 207 -23.98 -7.17 -23.21
N LEU A 208 -24.01 -8.50 -23.01
CA LEU A 208 -25.25 -9.26 -22.80
C LEU A 208 -25.90 -9.00 -21.44
N ARG A 209 -25.13 -8.49 -20.46
CA ARG A 209 -25.64 -7.99 -19.17
C ARG A 209 -26.21 -6.57 -19.29
N GLY A 210 -25.97 -5.90 -20.42
CA GLY A 210 -26.28 -4.49 -20.62
C GLY A 210 -25.21 -3.55 -20.04
N ASP A 211 -23.98 -4.05 -19.91
CA ASP A 211 -22.84 -3.21 -19.54
C ASP A 211 -22.46 -2.27 -20.69
N SER A 212 -21.92 -1.10 -20.37
CA SER A 212 -21.51 -0.13 -21.39
C SER A 212 -20.20 0.56 -21.04
N LEU A 213 -19.44 0.90 -22.09
CA LEU A 213 -18.21 1.68 -22.00
C LEU A 213 -18.28 2.86 -22.98
N GLU A 214 -18.37 4.07 -22.44
CA GLU A 214 -18.31 5.30 -23.19
C GLU A 214 -16.93 5.94 -23.03
N ILE A 215 -16.28 6.27 -24.16
CA ILE A 215 -15.01 6.99 -24.18
C ILE A 215 -15.24 8.34 -24.86
N ILE A 216 -15.05 9.43 -24.12
CA ILE A 216 -15.28 10.80 -24.59
C ILE A 216 -13.91 11.50 -24.69
N ARG A 217 -13.63 12.09 -25.85
CA ARG A 217 -12.44 12.93 -26.04
C ARG A 217 -12.77 14.37 -25.64
N THR A 218 -11.90 14.98 -24.84
CA THR A 218 -12.06 16.37 -24.42
C THR A 218 -10.72 17.10 -24.36
N GLN A 219 -10.77 18.43 -24.46
CA GLN A 219 -9.64 19.29 -24.14
C GLN A 219 -9.73 19.66 -22.66
N PHE A 220 -8.78 19.18 -21.86
CA PHE A 220 -8.66 19.64 -20.48
C PHE A 220 -8.08 21.06 -20.50
N SER A 221 -8.84 22.04 -20.00
CA SER A 221 -8.37 23.42 -19.90
C SER A 221 -7.00 23.47 -19.21
N LEU A 222 -6.04 24.07 -19.88
CA LEU A 222 -4.82 24.51 -19.20
C LEU A 222 -5.24 25.62 -18.24
N LEU A 223 -4.80 25.55 -16.98
CA LEU A 223 -4.86 26.72 -16.11
C LEU A 223 -4.25 27.90 -16.87
N PRO A 224 -4.81 29.13 -16.77
CA PRO A 224 -4.23 30.27 -17.44
C PRO A 224 -2.75 30.34 -17.04
N LYS A 225 -1.84 30.20 -18.01
CA LYS A 225 -0.48 30.69 -17.82
C LYS A 225 -0.65 32.17 -17.54
N ALA A 226 -0.15 32.64 -16.39
CA ALA A 226 0.00 34.07 -16.17
C ALA A 226 0.64 34.68 -17.43
N PRO A 227 0.09 35.76 -17.99
CA PRO A 227 0.55 36.28 -19.26
C PRO A 227 2.04 36.63 -19.15
N VAL A 228 2.85 35.99 -19.99
CA VAL A 228 4.20 36.45 -20.32
C VAL A 228 4.05 37.86 -20.88
N GLY A 229 4.79 38.81 -20.29
CA GLY A 229 4.62 40.24 -20.47
C GLY A 229 4.46 40.68 -21.93
N THR A 230 3.22 40.96 -22.32
CA THR A 230 2.93 41.96 -23.33
C THR A 230 2.88 43.31 -22.62
N GLN A 231 3.76 44.22 -23.04
CA GLN A 231 3.73 45.63 -22.67
C GLN A 231 2.34 46.20 -22.96
N LEU A 232 1.49 46.26 -21.94
CA LEU A 232 0.27 47.05 -21.93
C LEU A 232 0.66 48.45 -21.46
N ASN A 233 1.06 49.30 -22.41
CA ASN A 233 1.01 50.75 -22.21
C ASN A 233 -0.48 51.14 -22.11
N GLY A 234 -1.06 50.96 -20.93
CA GLY A 234 -2.38 51.46 -20.58
C GLY A 234 -2.30 52.92 -20.12
N PRO A 235 -3.37 53.71 -20.29
CA PRO A 235 -3.41 55.15 -19.95
C PRO A 235 -3.30 55.45 -18.43
N GLY A 236 -3.01 54.44 -17.60
CA GLY A 236 -2.84 54.58 -16.15
C GLY A 236 -1.39 54.81 -15.69
N GLN A 237 -0.38 54.60 -16.54
CA GLN A 237 1.03 54.83 -16.16
C GLN A 237 1.41 56.32 -16.15
N SER A 238 0.85 57.15 -17.04
CA SER A 238 1.15 58.58 -17.08
C SER A 238 0.59 59.34 -15.87
N TRP A 239 -0.57 58.93 -15.35
CA TRP A 239 -1.17 59.54 -14.15
C TRP A 239 -0.35 59.29 -12.89
N LEU A 240 0.23 58.09 -12.75
CA LEU A 240 1.07 57.75 -11.60
C LEU A 240 2.38 58.52 -11.64
N ASP A 241 3.06 58.60 -12.79
CA ASP A 241 4.33 59.34 -12.89
C ASP A 241 4.18 60.84 -12.63
N GLU A 242 3.06 61.45 -13.06
CA GLU A 242 2.80 62.87 -12.80
C GLU A 242 2.42 63.17 -11.33
N ASN A 243 1.69 62.27 -10.67
CA ASN A 243 1.15 62.50 -9.33
C ASN A 243 1.93 61.81 -8.21
N PHE A 244 2.96 61.01 -8.51
CA PHE A 244 3.73 60.28 -7.50
C PHE A 244 4.36 61.22 -6.47
N SER A 245 4.91 62.35 -6.93
CA SER A 245 5.56 63.34 -6.06
C SER A 245 4.60 63.99 -5.07
N SER A 246 3.37 64.32 -5.49
CA SER A 246 2.34 64.93 -4.63
C SER A 246 1.77 63.91 -3.64
N LEU A 247 1.66 62.64 -4.04
CA LEU A 247 1.22 61.54 -3.18
C LEU A 247 2.25 61.22 -2.10
N VAL A 248 3.55 61.24 -2.44
CA VAL A 248 4.66 61.06 -1.48
C VAL A 248 4.70 62.22 -0.48
N LEU A 249 4.53 63.46 -0.93
CA LEU A 249 4.44 64.64 -0.04
C LEU A 249 3.22 64.58 0.89
N GLY A 250 2.07 64.13 0.40
CA GLY A 250 0.86 63.93 1.22
C GLY A 250 1.04 62.83 2.27
N LEU A 251 1.71 61.73 1.90
CA LEU A 251 2.00 60.63 2.83
C LEU A 251 3.00 61.04 3.90
N LEU A 252 4.00 61.87 3.55
CA LEU A 252 4.95 62.44 4.50
C LEU A 252 4.28 63.41 5.48
N SER A 253 3.32 64.22 5.01
CA SER A 253 2.53 65.11 5.87
C SER A 253 1.63 64.33 6.83
N LEU A 254 1.05 63.22 6.38
CA LEU A 254 0.22 62.34 7.21
C LEU A 254 1.06 61.64 8.29
N LEU A 255 2.28 61.24 7.95
CA LEU A 255 3.22 60.61 8.89
C LEU A 255 3.68 61.61 9.97
N ILE A 256 3.91 62.88 9.62
CA ILE A 256 4.21 63.94 10.57
C ILE A 256 3.02 64.23 11.50
N MET A 257 1.80 64.20 10.96
CA MET A 257 0.57 64.40 11.74
C MET A 257 0.34 63.25 12.74
N LEU A 258 0.60 62.01 12.31
CA LEU A 258 0.54 60.81 13.16
C LEU A 258 1.60 60.85 14.27
N LEU A 259 2.81 61.33 13.96
CA LEU A 259 3.87 61.53 14.95
C LEU A 259 3.49 62.58 16.00
N LEU A 260 2.85 63.68 15.59
CA LEU A 260 2.33 64.70 16.50
C LEU A 260 1.22 64.15 17.41
N VAL A 261 0.31 63.33 16.87
CA VAL A 261 -0.74 62.67 17.67
C VAL A 261 -0.13 61.71 18.70
N LEU A 262 0.91 60.96 18.32
CA LEU A 262 1.65 60.09 19.25
C LEU A 262 2.36 60.87 20.36
N ILE A 263 2.93 62.04 20.05
CA ILE A 263 3.56 62.92 21.06
C ILE A 263 2.50 63.47 22.03
N VAL A 264 1.32 63.86 21.52
CA VAL A 264 0.20 64.33 22.35
C VAL A 264 -0.36 63.21 23.25
N LEU A 265 -0.40 61.98 22.74
CA LEU A 265 -0.79 60.80 23.53
C LEU A 265 0.29 60.44 24.58
N ALA A 266 1.57 60.61 24.26
CA ALA A 266 2.67 60.37 25.18
C ALA A 266 2.73 61.38 26.35
N LEU A 267 2.25 62.61 26.14
CA LEU A 267 2.17 63.65 27.18
C LEU A 267 0.95 63.51 28.10
N ARG A 268 -0.01 62.62 27.78
CA ARG A 268 -1.14 62.26 28.65
C ARG A 268 -0.82 60.97 29.42
N LYS A 269 0.00 61.06 30.46
CA LYS A 269 0.19 59.92 31.40
C LYS A 269 0.09 60.31 32.87
N LYS A 270 -1.01 59.89 33.50
CA LYS A 270 -1.18 59.48 34.91
C LYS A 270 -2.57 58.81 34.97
N THR A 271 -2.77 57.57 35.40
CA THR A 271 -2.41 56.88 36.66
C THR A 271 -2.54 55.34 36.49
N GLU A 272 -1.80 54.58 37.28
CA GLU A 272 -1.79 53.10 37.41
C GLU A 272 -3.01 52.52 38.20
N PRO A 273 -3.09 51.21 38.59
CA PRO A 273 -2.64 49.93 37.98
C PRO A 273 -3.75 48.83 37.97
N GLY A 274 -3.52 47.69 37.30
CA GLY A 274 -4.01 46.39 37.80
C GLY A 274 -4.47 45.32 36.80
N LYS A 275 -3.79 44.17 36.88
CA LYS A 275 -4.23 42.77 36.60
C LYS A 275 -4.37 42.27 35.16
N THR A 276 -3.41 41.41 34.80
CA THR A 276 -3.59 40.00 34.38
C THR A 276 -4.98 39.61 33.87
N GLN A 277 -5.22 39.67 32.56
CA GLN A 277 -6.03 38.71 31.78
C GLN A 277 -6.16 39.17 30.33
N GLU A 278 -5.32 38.65 29.43
CA GLU A 278 -5.55 38.76 27.99
C GLU A 278 -5.14 37.46 27.29
N ILE A 279 -5.96 36.41 27.47
CA ILE A 279 -6.23 35.40 26.44
C ILE A 279 -7.69 34.99 26.63
N LYS A 280 -8.63 35.85 26.21
CA LYS A 280 -10.07 35.48 26.09
C LYS A 280 -10.93 36.40 25.22
N ASP A 281 -10.43 37.54 24.75
CA ASP A 281 -11.32 38.57 24.14
C ASP A 281 -11.34 38.66 22.61
N VAL A 282 -10.81 37.67 21.87
CA VAL A 282 -10.93 37.67 20.39
C VAL A 282 -12.04 36.73 19.88
N LEU A 283 -12.79 36.05 20.76
CA LEU A 283 -13.87 35.14 20.35
C LEU A 283 -15.28 35.58 20.73
N MET A 284 -15.46 36.81 21.24
CA MET A 284 -16.78 37.33 21.64
C MET A 284 -16.97 38.75 21.10
N LYS A 285 -17.12 38.88 19.78
CA LYS A 285 -17.86 39.97 19.12
C LYS A 285 -17.91 39.69 17.62
N ASN A 286 -19.02 39.14 17.18
CA ASN A 286 -19.65 39.46 15.90
C ASN A 286 -21.12 39.03 16.01
N ASP A 287 -21.84 39.72 16.90
CA ASP A 287 -23.28 39.90 16.71
C ASP A 287 -23.47 40.82 15.50
N LEU A 288 -23.68 40.22 14.34
CA LEU A 288 -24.26 40.89 13.18
C LEU A 288 -25.57 40.19 12.86
N ASN A 289 -26.63 40.69 13.48
CA ASN A 289 -27.98 40.52 12.94
C ASN A 289 -28.00 41.12 11.52
N PRO A 290 -28.38 40.36 10.47
CA PRO A 290 -28.51 40.92 9.14
C PRO A 290 -29.79 41.78 9.06
N PRO A 291 -29.80 42.85 8.24
CA PRO A 291 -31.01 43.64 8.02
C PRO A 291 -32.06 42.80 7.29
N LYS A 292 -33.32 42.91 7.73
CA LYS A 292 -34.47 42.42 6.96
C LYS A 292 -34.56 43.20 5.65
N GLN A 293 -34.36 42.52 4.52
CA GLN A 293 -34.87 42.98 3.22
C GLN A 293 -35.46 41.80 2.42
N ALA A 294 -36.74 41.98 2.13
CA ALA A 294 -37.56 41.56 0.98
C ALA A 294 -37.35 40.17 0.34
N MET A 295 -38.49 39.47 0.21
CA MET A 295 -38.71 38.31 -0.64
C MET A 295 -38.20 38.51 -2.08
N ALA A 296 -37.37 37.59 -2.58
CA ALA A 296 -37.46 36.97 -3.91
C ALA A 296 -36.20 36.12 -4.24
N ASP A 297 -36.45 34.91 -4.74
CA ASP A 297 -35.58 34.07 -5.57
C ASP A 297 -34.64 33.02 -4.89
N GLY A 298 -35.21 31.87 -4.54
CA GLY A 298 -34.50 30.68 -4.00
C GLY A 298 -33.54 29.97 -4.98
N GLY A 299 -33.21 30.58 -6.12
CA GLY A 299 -32.24 30.05 -7.09
C GLY A 299 -30.80 30.49 -6.84
N GLY A 300 -30.58 31.65 -6.23
CA GLY A 300 -29.25 32.26 -6.05
C GLY A 300 -28.39 31.57 -4.99
N ASP A 301 -28.97 31.25 -3.83
CA ASP A 301 -28.24 30.72 -2.68
C ASP A 301 -27.68 29.32 -2.94
N LYS A 302 -28.43 28.51 -3.69
CA LYS A 302 -27.99 27.18 -4.14
C LYS A 302 -26.79 27.25 -5.07
N LEU A 303 -26.78 28.22 -5.97
CA LEU A 303 -25.68 28.45 -6.90
C LEU A 303 -24.43 28.95 -6.16
N LEU A 304 -24.59 29.87 -5.20
CA LEU A 304 -23.51 30.39 -4.38
C LEU A 304 -22.85 29.31 -3.51
N MET A 305 -23.63 28.39 -2.95
CA MET A 305 -23.04 27.25 -2.22
C MET A 305 -22.35 26.26 -3.13
N GLN A 306 -22.89 25.97 -4.30
CA GLN A 306 -22.19 25.13 -5.28
C GLN A 306 -20.86 25.77 -5.69
N LYS A 307 -20.83 27.09 -5.85
CA LYS A 307 -19.61 27.85 -6.10
C LYS A 307 -18.63 27.75 -4.92
N ASN A 308 -19.06 28.06 -3.69
CA ASN A 308 -18.20 27.98 -2.51
C ASN A 308 -17.68 26.55 -2.28
N ARG A 309 -18.53 25.54 -2.50
CA ARG A 309 -18.15 24.12 -2.47
C ARG A 309 -17.06 23.83 -3.51
N GLN A 310 -17.21 24.31 -4.73
CA GLN A 310 -16.23 24.11 -5.79
C GLN A 310 -14.89 24.79 -5.45
N GLU A 311 -14.92 25.97 -4.83
CA GLU A 311 -13.71 26.68 -4.38
C GLU A 311 -13.03 26.00 -3.19
N ILE A 312 -13.80 25.46 -2.24
CA ILE A 312 -13.24 24.66 -1.14
C ILE A 312 -12.55 23.40 -1.71
N ILE A 313 -13.14 22.77 -2.74
CA ILE A 313 -12.52 21.63 -3.43
C ILE A 313 -11.25 22.08 -4.16
N SER A 314 -11.28 23.21 -4.88
CA SER A 314 -10.12 23.72 -5.62
C SER A 314 -8.96 24.05 -4.67
N LEU A 315 -9.24 24.70 -3.54
CA LEU A 315 -8.28 25.00 -2.48
C LEU A 315 -7.78 23.75 -1.77
N GLY A 316 -8.67 22.78 -1.49
CA GLY A 316 -8.30 21.51 -0.88
C GLY A 316 -7.32 20.69 -1.71
N LEU A 317 -7.46 20.74 -3.04
CA LEU A 317 -6.57 20.04 -3.97
C LEU A 317 -5.30 20.85 -4.28
N GLY A 318 -5.39 22.17 -4.33
CA GLY A 318 -4.26 23.05 -4.66
C GLY A 318 -3.37 23.41 -3.48
N GLN A 319 -3.95 23.58 -2.29
CA GLN A 319 -3.31 24.07 -1.08
C GLN A 319 -3.72 23.24 0.16
N PRO A 320 -3.46 21.92 0.18
CA PRO A 320 -3.96 21.03 1.21
C PRO A 320 -3.49 21.37 2.63
N GLN A 321 -2.32 22.00 2.77
CA GLN A 321 -1.75 22.38 4.08
C GLN A 321 -2.56 23.47 4.78
N HIS A 322 -2.94 24.53 4.07
CA HIS A 322 -3.78 25.61 4.59
C HIS A 322 -5.18 25.10 4.95
N VAL A 323 -5.72 24.22 4.09
CA VAL A 323 -7.05 23.63 4.31
C VAL A 323 -7.06 22.67 5.50
N GLN A 324 -6.01 21.87 5.71
CA GLN A 324 -5.87 21.05 6.93
C GLN A 324 -5.80 21.94 8.17
N HIS A 325 -4.97 22.99 8.15
CA HIS A 325 -4.74 23.81 9.32
C HIS A 325 -6.04 24.45 9.84
N VAL A 326 -6.85 25.02 8.95
CA VAL A 326 -8.15 25.60 9.31
C VAL A 326 -9.12 24.51 9.80
N MET A 327 -9.11 23.33 9.20
CA MET A 327 -9.95 22.21 9.66
C MET A 327 -9.55 21.72 11.07
N GLU A 328 -8.26 21.62 11.36
CA GLU A 328 -7.75 21.23 12.69
C GLU A 328 -8.16 22.26 13.76
N GLN A 329 -8.08 23.55 13.43
CA GLN A 329 -8.57 24.63 14.31
C GLN A 329 -10.07 24.48 14.58
N LEU A 330 -10.88 24.19 13.57
CA LEU A 330 -12.32 24.03 13.73
C LEU A 330 -12.68 22.80 14.58
N ILE A 331 -12.01 21.67 14.36
CA ILE A 331 -12.26 20.44 15.13
C ILE A 331 -11.82 20.61 16.59
N SER A 332 -10.81 21.46 16.85
CA SER A 332 -10.36 21.75 18.21
C SER A 332 -11.38 22.53 19.05
N VAL A 333 -12.37 23.19 18.40
CA VAL A 333 -13.40 24.00 19.07
C VAL A 333 -14.75 23.25 19.02
N PRO A 334 -15.26 22.74 20.16
CA PRO A 334 -16.51 21.96 20.18
C PRO A 334 -17.73 22.69 19.59
N GLU A 335 -17.81 24.00 19.75
CA GLU A 335 -18.90 24.85 19.21
C GLU A 335 -18.90 24.91 17.67
N LYS A 336 -17.80 24.53 17.01
CA LYS A 336 -17.66 24.54 15.55
C LYS A 336 -17.90 23.15 14.91
N ILE A 337 -18.19 22.12 15.69
CA ILE A 337 -18.56 20.79 15.19
C ILE A 337 -19.79 20.83 14.24
N PRO A 338 -20.85 21.63 14.47
CA PRO A 338 -21.97 21.74 13.53
C PRO A 338 -21.54 22.18 12.13
N MET A 339 -20.59 23.12 12.03
CA MET A 339 -20.02 23.59 10.78
C MET A 339 -19.23 22.50 10.05
N VAL A 340 -18.50 21.66 10.79
CA VAL A 340 -17.79 20.51 10.18
C VAL A 340 -18.80 19.45 9.69
N ALA A 341 -19.90 19.26 10.41
CA ALA A 341 -20.97 18.33 10.03
C ALA A 341 -21.70 18.77 8.76
N SER A 342 -21.97 20.07 8.60
CA SER A 342 -22.54 20.63 7.37
C SER A 342 -21.58 20.56 6.18
N LEU A 343 -20.28 20.82 6.38
CA LEU A 343 -19.26 20.59 5.34
C LEU A 343 -19.18 19.12 4.92
N TYR A 344 -19.23 18.19 5.88
CA TYR A 344 -19.26 16.75 5.60
C TYR A 344 -20.49 16.36 4.78
N LYS A 345 -21.66 16.97 5.06
CA LYS A 345 -22.90 16.76 4.32
C LYS A 345 -22.82 17.31 2.88
N VAL A 346 -22.26 18.50 2.69
CA VAL A 346 -22.15 19.20 1.39
C VAL A 346 -21.09 18.58 0.47
N LEU A 347 -19.94 18.19 1.04
CA LEU A 347 -18.85 17.57 0.27
C LEU A 347 -19.10 16.07 0.05
N GLY A 348 -19.74 15.40 1.01
CA GLY A 348 -19.87 13.95 1.02
C GLY A 348 -18.61 13.25 1.49
N ARG A 349 -18.76 11.98 1.90
CA ARG A 349 -17.71 11.22 2.62
C ARG A 349 -16.38 11.09 1.85
N SER A 350 -16.42 10.85 0.55
CA SER A 350 -15.21 10.63 -0.27
C SER A 350 -14.42 11.92 -0.46
N LEU A 351 -15.09 13.01 -0.88
CA LEU A 351 -14.45 14.30 -1.07
C LEU A 351 -13.99 14.89 0.27
N PHE A 352 -14.78 14.74 1.34
CA PHE A 352 -14.36 15.18 2.66
C PHE A 352 -13.08 14.47 3.12
N ARG A 353 -12.97 13.14 2.97
CA ARG A 353 -11.74 12.42 3.32
C ARG A 353 -10.55 12.75 2.41
N SER A 354 -10.82 13.04 1.14
CA SER A 354 -9.79 13.45 0.19
C SER A 354 -9.22 14.83 0.52
N ILE A 355 -10.10 15.77 0.89
CA ILE A 355 -9.73 17.15 1.23
C ILE A 355 -9.21 17.24 2.66
N PHE A 356 -9.66 16.39 3.58
CA PHE A 356 -9.31 16.42 5.01
C PHE A 356 -8.81 15.04 5.52
N PRO A 357 -7.67 14.53 5.02
CA PRO A 357 -7.13 13.23 5.41
C PRO A 357 -6.75 13.11 6.89
N ASN A 358 -6.46 14.23 7.56
CA ASN A 358 -6.01 14.24 8.96
C ASN A 358 -7.15 14.15 9.99
N VAL A 359 -8.41 14.16 9.55
CA VAL A 359 -9.55 14.00 10.45
C VAL A 359 -9.62 12.56 10.94
N GLY A 360 -9.19 12.36 12.18
CA GLY A 360 -9.08 11.04 12.80
C GLY A 360 -10.44 10.36 12.99
N GLN A 361 -10.42 9.05 13.22
CA GLN A 361 -11.64 8.24 13.35
C GLN A 361 -12.54 8.70 14.51
N LEU A 362 -11.95 9.11 15.64
CA LEU A 362 -12.69 9.61 16.81
C LEU A 362 -13.38 10.96 16.51
N GLN A 363 -12.70 11.86 15.82
CA GLN A 363 -13.26 13.15 15.41
C GLN A 363 -14.40 12.95 14.41
N LEU A 364 -14.22 12.04 13.45
CA LEU A 364 -15.28 11.65 12.51
C LEU A 364 -16.49 11.06 13.23
N GLN A 365 -16.28 10.25 14.27
CA GLN A 365 -17.36 9.68 15.06
C GLN A 365 -18.15 10.77 15.80
N ASN A 366 -17.48 11.79 16.35
CA ASN A 366 -18.14 12.93 16.99
C ASN A 366 -18.95 13.76 15.97
N ILE A 367 -18.40 14.02 14.79
CA ILE A 367 -19.08 14.74 13.70
C ILE A 367 -20.31 13.95 13.23
N MET A 368 -20.19 12.63 13.06
CA MET A 368 -21.29 11.76 12.66
C MET A 368 -22.37 11.63 13.74
N GLY A 369 -21.98 11.64 15.03
CA GLY A 369 -22.91 11.69 16.15
C GLY A 369 -23.74 12.96 16.11
N HIS A 370 -23.10 14.12 15.97
CA HIS A 370 -23.79 15.40 15.84
C HIS A 370 -24.71 15.45 14.61
N LEU A 371 -24.27 14.88 13.47
CA LEU A 371 -25.08 14.83 12.25
C LEU A 371 -26.34 13.94 12.42
N ALA A 372 -26.27 12.92 13.27
CA ALA A 372 -27.41 12.07 13.60
C ALA A 372 -28.40 12.74 14.56
N ASP A 373 -27.88 13.47 15.55
CA ASP A 373 -28.69 14.16 16.56
C ASP A 373 -29.34 15.44 16.02
N GLN A 374 -28.59 16.23 15.24
CA GLN A 374 -29.01 17.50 14.66
C GLN A 374 -28.53 17.61 13.20
N PRO A 375 -29.28 17.07 12.22
CA PRO A 375 -28.95 17.24 10.82
C PRO A 375 -29.09 18.72 10.42
N PRO A 376 -28.10 19.32 9.75
CA PRO A 376 -28.15 20.72 9.36
C PRO A 376 -29.15 20.92 8.21
N ASP A 377 -30.05 21.88 8.37
CA ASP A 377 -30.97 22.33 7.32
C ASP A 377 -30.21 22.97 6.15
N GLU A 378 -30.85 23.13 4.99
CA GLU A 378 -30.21 23.69 3.79
C GLU A 378 -29.61 25.08 4.07
N GLU A 379 -30.35 25.97 4.75
CA GLU A 379 -29.84 27.30 5.14
C GLU A 379 -28.62 27.23 6.06
N GLN A 380 -28.56 26.25 6.96
CA GLN A 380 -27.41 26.05 7.85
C GLN A 380 -26.20 25.56 7.06
N GLN A 381 -26.40 24.65 6.11
CA GLN A 381 -25.35 24.20 5.19
C GLN A 381 -24.79 25.35 4.36
N HIS A 382 -25.66 26.24 3.87
CA HIS A 382 -25.28 27.44 3.14
C HIS A 382 -24.37 28.36 3.99
N ARG A 383 -24.82 28.73 5.19
CA ARG A 383 -24.08 29.60 6.11
C ARG A 383 -22.73 29.00 6.48
N ASP A 384 -22.71 27.76 6.94
CA ASP A 384 -21.48 27.11 7.41
C ASP A 384 -20.45 26.90 6.28
N THR A 385 -20.91 26.57 5.07
CA THR A 385 -20.01 26.42 3.91
C THR A 385 -19.39 27.76 3.53
N GLN A 386 -20.17 28.84 3.60
CA GLN A 386 -19.68 30.19 3.34
C GLN A 386 -18.69 30.66 4.40
N ASP A 387 -19.01 30.48 5.68
CA ASP A 387 -18.16 30.87 6.79
C ASP A 387 -16.82 30.11 6.76
N PHE A 388 -16.86 28.80 6.46
CA PHE A 388 -15.64 28.02 6.28
C PHE A 388 -14.78 28.54 5.13
N TYR A 389 -15.39 28.85 3.99
CA TYR A 389 -14.68 29.44 2.86
C TYR A 389 -14.02 30.78 3.21
N GLN A 390 -14.71 31.63 3.98
CA GLN A 390 -14.15 32.90 4.46
C GLN A 390 -12.96 32.69 5.40
N LEU A 391 -13.07 31.74 6.35
CA LEU A 391 -11.95 31.38 7.23
C LEU A 391 -10.73 30.89 6.45
N LEU A 392 -10.94 30.07 5.43
CA LEU A 392 -9.87 29.64 4.53
C LEU A 392 -9.21 30.82 3.81
N GLN A 393 -10.00 31.72 3.24
CA GLN A 393 -9.47 32.89 2.55
C GLN A 393 -8.67 33.80 3.49
N GLN A 394 -9.19 34.05 4.70
CA GLN A 394 -8.49 34.85 5.70
C GLN A 394 -7.19 34.18 6.13
N HIS A 395 -7.19 32.86 6.35
CA HIS A 395 -5.96 32.13 6.67
C HIS A 395 -4.94 32.24 5.53
N ILE A 396 -5.35 32.05 4.28
CA ILE A 396 -4.47 32.16 3.11
C ILE A 396 -3.92 33.58 2.94
N GLN A 397 -4.71 34.62 3.24
CA GLN A 397 -4.27 36.02 3.17
C GLN A 397 -3.32 36.40 4.31
N ASN A 398 -3.51 35.83 5.50
CA ASN A 398 -2.71 36.12 6.69
C ASN A 398 -1.44 35.26 6.80
N VAL A 399 -1.35 34.17 6.05
CA VAL A 399 -0.10 33.42 5.92
C VAL A 399 0.81 34.21 4.98
N GLU A 400 1.78 34.93 5.55
CA GLU A 400 2.93 35.41 4.79
C GLU A 400 3.52 34.21 4.00
N PRO A 401 3.94 34.39 2.73
CA PRO A 401 4.51 33.31 1.94
C PRO A 401 5.65 32.70 2.74
N GLY A 402 5.43 31.48 3.24
CA GLY A 402 6.31 30.85 4.21
C GLY A 402 7.74 30.82 3.68
N LYS A 403 8.69 31.29 4.50
CA LYS A 403 10.13 31.14 4.28
C LYS A 403 10.50 29.65 4.19
N ALA A 404 10.35 29.04 3.02
CA ALA A 404 11.24 27.95 2.65
C ALA A 404 12.61 28.60 2.45
N LEU A 405 13.59 28.22 3.27
CA LEU A 405 14.95 28.68 3.05
C LEU A 405 15.39 28.16 1.67
N PRO A 406 15.92 29.02 0.78
CA PRO A 406 16.42 28.54 -0.50
C PRO A 406 17.41 27.40 -0.27
N PHE A 407 17.34 26.35 -1.10
CA PHE A 407 18.17 25.15 -1.01
C PHE A 407 17.95 24.21 0.20
N GLU A 408 16.95 24.44 1.07
CA GLU A 408 16.66 23.52 2.19
C GLU A 408 16.40 22.07 1.73
N PHE A 409 15.84 21.89 0.53
CA PHE A 409 15.58 20.57 -0.05
C PHE A 409 16.85 19.72 -0.24
N LEU A 410 18.04 20.33 -0.33
CA LEU A 410 19.30 19.61 -0.49
C LEU A 410 19.61 18.72 0.72
N GLN A 411 19.21 19.11 1.93
CA GLN A 411 19.44 18.34 3.15
C GLN A 411 18.72 16.98 3.14
N ARG A 412 17.69 16.84 2.30
CA ARG A 412 16.90 15.61 2.15
C ARG A 412 17.46 14.68 1.08
N LEU A 413 18.46 15.11 0.32
CA LEU A 413 19.05 14.35 -0.78
C LEU A 413 20.32 13.63 -0.33
N ASN A 414 20.51 12.39 -0.80
CA ASN A 414 21.76 11.66 -0.59
C ASN A 414 22.85 12.08 -1.60
N ASP A 415 24.12 11.72 -1.33
CA ASP A 415 25.28 12.11 -2.16
C ASP A 415 25.09 11.82 -3.67
N SER A 416 24.45 10.70 -4.01
CA SER A 416 24.21 10.30 -5.41
C SER A 416 23.10 11.12 -6.07
N GLN A 417 22.05 11.46 -5.32
CA GLN A 417 20.97 12.32 -5.77
C GLN A 417 21.47 13.75 -6.01
N VAL A 418 22.28 14.27 -5.10
CA VAL A 418 22.92 15.59 -5.27
C VAL A 418 23.83 15.59 -6.50
N LEU A 419 24.67 14.57 -6.68
CA LEU A 419 25.53 14.45 -7.86
C LEU A 419 24.73 14.42 -9.16
N PHE A 420 23.63 13.66 -9.19
CA PHE A 420 22.74 13.59 -10.35
C PHE A 420 22.08 14.94 -10.66
N LEU A 421 21.73 15.70 -9.63
CA LEU A 421 21.13 17.03 -9.77
C LEU A 421 22.11 18.03 -10.40
N VAL A 422 23.40 17.98 -10.02
CA VAL A 422 24.40 18.98 -10.44
C VAL A 422 25.21 18.59 -11.69
N GLN A 423 25.19 17.33 -12.14
CA GLN A 423 26.08 16.83 -13.20
C GLN A 423 25.99 17.60 -14.53
N HIS A 424 24.80 18.11 -14.87
CA HIS A 424 24.50 18.84 -16.10
C HIS A 424 24.46 20.36 -15.89
N GLU A 425 24.67 20.83 -14.67
CA GLU A 425 24.69 22.26 -14.35
C GLU A 425 26.04 22.88 -14.68
N ASP A 426 26.05 24.19 -14.88
CA ASP A 426 27.27 24.97 -15.09
C ASP A 426 28.11 25.02 -13.81
N VAL A 427 29.43 25.18 -13.98
CA VAL A 427 30.43 25.13 -12.89
C VAL A 427 30.04 26.05 -11.72
N ARG A 428 29.56 27.26 -12.02
CA ARG A 428 29.13 28.24 -11.03
C ARG A 428 27.92 27.78 -10.21
N ILE A 429 26.96 27.10 -10.84
CA ILE A 429 25.78 26.52 -10.16
C ILE A 429 26.18 25.27 -9.37
N GLN A 430 27.10 24.45 -9.89
CA GLN A 430 27.66 23.32 -9.13
C GLN A 430 28.33 23.79 -7.84
N ALA A 431 29.16 24.83 -7.93
CA ALA A 431 29.80 25.46 -6.79
C ALA A 431 28.75 26.07 -5.82
N LEU A 432 27.70 26.71 -6.35
CA LEU A 432 26.61 27.24 -5.53
C LEU A 432 25.86 26.16 -4.75
N VAL A 433 25.53 25.03 -5.40
CA VAL A 433 24.87 23.91 -4.72
C VAL A 433 25.78 23.31 -3.67
N ILE A 434 27.07 23.11 -3.97
CA ILE A 434 28.04 22.54 -3.04
C ILE A 434 28.26 23.45 -1.82
N SER A 435 28.17 24.78 -1.98
CA SER A 435 28.30 25.72 -0.85
C SER A 435 27.10 25.70 0.11
N GLN A 436 25.95 25.17 -0.32
CA GLN A 436 24.76 25.00 0.51
C GLN A 436 24.67 23.62 1.19
N LEU A 437 25.65 22.73 0.98
CA LEU A 437 25.71 21.41 1.62
C LEU A 437 26.53 21.45 2.90
N GLU A 438 26.26 20.51 3.80
CA GLU A 438 27.13 20.25 4.96
C GLU A 438 28.55 19.88 4.51
N SER A 439 29.58 20.36 5.22
CA SER A 439 30.98 20.25 4.79
C SER A 439 31.42 18.83 4.45
N GLU A 440 30.92 17.83 5.21
CA GLU A 440 31.25 16.43 4.97
C GLU A 440 30.60 15.91 3.67
N GLN A 441 29.33 16.25 3.44
CA GLN A 441 28.59 15.88 2.23
C GLN A 441 29.17 16.58 1.00
N ALA A 442 29.49 17.86 1.11
CA ALA A 442 30.16 18.65 0.08
C ALA A 442 31.46 17.98 -0.39
N ALA A 443 32.32 17.55 0.55
CA ALA A 443 33.56 16.85 0.22
C ALA A 443 33.32 15.50 -0.50
N ARG A 444 32.34 14.70 -0.04
CA ARG A 444 32.01 13.42 -0.67
C ARG A 444 31.45 13.60 -2.08
N VAL A 445 30.59 14.59 -2.30
CA VAL A 445 30.02 14.92 -3.63
C VAL A 445 31.12 15.44 -4.55
N LEU A 446 31.95 16.37 -4.08
CA LEU A 446 33.04 16.96 -4.86
C LEU A 446 34.05 15.91 -5.35
N ASN A 447 34.37 14.91 -4.52
CA ASN A 447 35.26 13.79 -4.89
C ASN A 447 34.69 12.85 -5.96
N ARG A 448 33.38 12.90 -6.20
CA ARG A 448 32.71 12.12 -7.26
C ARG A 448 32.56 12.91 -8.57
N ILE A 449 32.86 14.20 -8.59
CA ILE A 449 32.88 15.03 -9.80
C ILE A 449 34.15 14.72 -10.62
N PRO A 450 34.08 14.66 -11.97
CA PRO A 450 35.27 14.44 -12.79
C PRO A 450 36.38 15.46 -12.53
N VAL A 451 37.62 14.99 -12.39
CA VAL A 451 38.81 15.78 -11.96
C VAL A 451 38.97 17.11 -12.71
N LYS A 452 38.70 17.15 -14.02
CA LYS A 452 38.79 18.37 -14.84
C LYS A 452 37.77 19.45 -14.40
N LYS A 453 36.53 19.05 -14.08
CA LYS A 453 35.49 19.96 -13.58
C LYS A 453 35.68 20.28 -12.10
N GLN A 454 36.17 19.31 -11.32
CA GLN A 454 36.43 19.46 -9.88
C GLN A 454 37.32 20.67 -9.58
N ALA A 455 38.42 20.85 -10.31
CA ALA A 455 39.31 21.99 -10.13
C ALA A 455 38.64 23.34 -10.42
N GLN A 456 37.76 23.40 -11.43
CA GLN A 456 37.01 24.61 -11.78
C GLN A 456 35.97 24.94 -10.71
N VAL A 457 35.27 23.93 -10.18
CA VAL A 457 34.30 24.09 -9.08
C VAL A 457 34.96 24.60 -7.80
N ILE A 458 36.16 24.10 -7.46
CA ILE A 458 36.94 24.58 -6.31
C ILE A 458 37.37 26.03 -6.50
N ALA A 459 37.79 26.41 -7.70
CA ALA A 459 38.18 27.78 -8.00
C ALA A 459 37.00 28.76 -7.83
N GLU A 460 35.81 28.39 -8.33
CA GLU A 460 34.58 29.17 -8.17
C GLU A 460 34.14 29.27 -6.69
N LEU A 461 34.24 28.18 -5.91
CA LEU A 461 33.96 28.19 -4.48
C LEU A 461 34.80 29.21 -3.71
N GLY A 462 36.06 29.42 -4.13
CA GLY A 462 36.97 30.39 -3.52
C GLY A 462 36.76 31.84 -3.96
N GLN A 463 35.97 32.09 -5.01
CA GLN A 463 35.76 33.42 -5.61
C GLN A 463 34.32 33.94 -5.42
N PHE A 464 33.48 33.26 -4.62
CA PHE A 464 32.11 33.70 -4.41
C PHE A 464 32.03 35.01 -3.62
N GLU A 465 31.72 36.11 -4.31
CA GLU A 465 31.56 37.42 -3.68
C GLU A 465 30.09 37.73 -3.30
N THR A 466 29.13 37.66 -4.23
CA THR A 466 27.69 37.83 -3.95
C THR A 466 26.80 37.36 -5.12
N PHE A 467 25.54 36.99 -4.84
CA PHE A 467 24.49 36.75 -5.84
C PHE A 467 23.29 37.64 -5.58
N PRO A 468 22.61 38.19 -6.61
CA PRO A 468 21.31 38.82 -6.45
C PRO A 468 20.32 37.84 -5.84
N LEU A 469 19.56 38.31 -4.83
CA LEU A 469 18.63 37.46 -4.07
C LEU A 469 17.59 36.78 -4.99
N ASP A 470 17.08 37.51 -5.98
CA ASP A 470 16.10 37.01 -6.94
C ASP A 470 16.67 35.85 -7.76
N THR A 471 17.90 35.98 -8.27
CA THR A 471 18.58 34.92 -9.04
C THR A 471 18.90 33.71 -8.15
N PHE A 472 19.27 33.95 -6.89
CA PHE A 472 19.54 32.87 -5.94
C PHE A 472 18.28 32.05 -5.65
N GLN A 473 17.13 32.71 -5.47
CA GLN A 473 15.82 32.05 -5.29
C GLN A 473 15.36 31.32 -6.56
N ASP A 474 15.46 31.95 -7.73
CA ASP A 474 15.08 31.33 -9.01
C ASP A 474 15.85 30.02 -9.27
N VAL A 475 17.15 30.02 -8.98
CA VAL A 475 17.99 28.82 -9.12
C VAL A 475 17.59 27.77 -8.08
N ALA A 476 17.35 28.16 -6.84
CA ALA A 476 16.89 27.25 -5.79
C ALA A 476 15.56 26.57 -6.16
N ASP A 477 14.59 27.34 -6.65
CA ASP A 477 13.26 26.85 -7.05
C ASP A 477 13.32 25.91 -8.24
N ARG A 478 14.16 26.24 -9.24
CA ARG A 478 14.38 25.37 -10.40
C ARG A 478 14.98 24.02 -9.97
N LEU A 479 16.01 24.06 -9.13
CA LEU A 479 16.68 22.87 -8.63
C LEU A 479 15.78 22.07 -7.69
N ALA A 480 14.93 22.70 -6.88
CA ALA A 480 13.94 22.03 -6.04
C ALA A 480 12.92 21.25 -6.88
N LYS A 481 12.43 21.83 -7.98
CA LYS A 481 11.54 21.15 -8.93
C LYS A 481 12.24 19.98 -9.63
N GLN A 482 13.53 20.11 -9.94
CA GLN A 482 14.33 19.02 -10.51
C GLN A 482 14.60 17.92 -9.48
N ALA A 483 14.85 18.27 -8.22
CA ALA A 483 15.08 17.35 -7.12
C ALA A 483 13.93 16.35 -6.93
N GLN A 484 12.68 16.80 -7.12
CA GLN A 484 11.50 15.93 -7.07
C GLN A 484 11.46 14.86 -8.18
N ARG A 485 12.21 15.05 -9.27
CA ARG A 485 12.33 14.09 -10.38
C ARG A 485 13.59 13.23 -10.29
N VAL A 486 14.46 13.49 -9.31
CA VAL A 486 15.66 12.68 -9.11
C VAL A 486 15.20 11.30 -8.66
N PRO A 487 15.62 10.22 -9.35
CA PRO A 487 15.28 8.87 -8.93
C PRO A 487 15.68 8.65 -7.47
N SER A 488 14.84 7.95 -6.70
CA SER A 488 15.28 7.41 -5.42
C SER A 488 16.39 6.41 -5.70
N PHE A 489 17.65 6.83 -5.56
CA PHE A 489 18.78 5.94 -5.43
C PHE A 489 18.76 5.32 -4.02
N GLU A 490 17.63 4.70 -3.65
CA GLU A 490 17.67 3.67 -2.63
C GLU A 490 18.49 2.55 -3.27
N ASN A 491 19.67 2.28 -2.69
CA ASN A 491 20.41 1.09 -3.04
C ASN A 491 19.51 -0.09 -2.68
N VAL A 492 18.75 -0.60 -3.64
CA VAL A 492 18.22 -1.96 -3.55
C VAL A 492 19.46 -2.82 -3.53
N ASN A 493 19.92 -3.17 -2.33
CA ASN A 493 20.87 -4.25 -2.12
C ASN A 493 20.16 -5.55 -2.51
N ALA A 494 19.90 -5.73 -3.80
CA ALA A 494 19.54 -7.01 -4.34
C ALA A 494 20.78 -7.88 -4.15
N ASP A 495 20.70 -8.81 -3.21
CA ASP A 495 21.74 -9.81 -3.01
C ASP A 495 21.80 -10.73 -4.22
N GLY A 496 22.43 -10.23 -5.29
CA GLY A 496 22.59 -10.93 -6.56
C GLY A 496 23.41 -12.21 -6.39
N LEU A 497 24.21 -12.32 -5.32
CA LEU A 497 24.93 -13.54 -5.01
C LEU A 497 23.98 -14.62 -4.48
N SER A 498 23.12 -14.28 -3.53
CA SER A 498 22.09 -15.21 -3.02
C SER A 498 21.07 -15.59 -4.09
N MET A 499 20.70 -14.64 -4.97
CA MET A 499 19.85 -14.94 -6.12
C MET A 499 20.54 -15.91 -7.09
N LEU A 500 21.82 -15.70 -7.40
CA LEU A 500 22.61 -16.58 -8.25
C LEU A 500 22.74 -17.98 -7.64
N ILE A 501 22.99 -18.09 -6.34
CA ILE A 501 23.02 -19.37 -5.61
C ILE A 501 21.67 -20.10 -5.76
N SER A 502 20.57 -19.40 -5.50
CA SER A 502 19.20 -19.94 -5.63
C SER A 502 18.88 -20.38 -7.07
N MET A 503 19.37 -19.64 -8.08
CA MET A 503 19.22 -20.04 -9.48
C MET A 503 20.00 -21.32 -9.78
N LEU A 504 21.27 -21.39 -9.38
CA LEU A 504 22.12 -22.55 -9.61
C LEU A 504 21.57 -23.82 -8.93
N ASP A 505 20.89 -23.67 -7.78
CA ASP A 505 20.26 -24.77 -7.05
C ASP A 505 19.13 -25.46 -7.81
N ASN A 506 18.46 -24.70 -8.68
CA ASN A 506 17.37 -25.21 -9.51
C ASN A 506 17.86 -25.74 -10.88
N MET A 507 19.13 -25.50 -11.24
CA MET A 507 19.71 -25.97 -12.50
C MET A 507 20.10 -27.46 -12.42
N SER A 508 20.23 -28.10 -13.58
CA SER A 508 20.85 -29.43 -13.65
C SER A 508 22.36 -29.33 -13.40
N SER A 509 23.00 -30.40 -12.93
CA SER A 509 24.45 -30.39 -12.63
C SER A 509 25.30 -30.06 -13.86
N GLY A 510 24.83 -30.41 -15.06
CA GLY A 510 25.49 -30.06 -16.32
C GLY A 510 25.39 -28.57 -16.69
N GLU A 511 24.25 -27.93 -16.43
CA GLU A 511 24.05 -26.49 -16.68
C GLU A 511 24.79 -25.64 -15.66
N GLU A 512 24.71 -26.00 -14.38
CA GLU A 512 25.46 -25.40 -13.27
C GLU A 512 26.95 -25.33 -13.61
N ALA A 513 27.54 -26.45 -14.05
CA ALA A 513 28.95 -26.51 -14.43
C ALA A 513 29.31 -25.59 -15.60
N LYS A 514 28.41 -25.44 -16.59
CA LYS A 514 28.59 -24.52 -17.72
C LYS A 514 28.55 -23.06 -17.27
N VAL A 515 27.59 -22.69 -16.43
CA VAL A 515 27.46 -21.32 -15.90
C VAL A 515 28.67 -20.96 -15.05
N LEU A 516 29.10 -21.84 -14.14
CA LEU A 516 30.30 -21.62 -13.33
C LEU A 516 31.58 -21.50 -14.16
N LYS A 517 31.71 -22.28 -15.25
CA LYS A 517 32.84 -22.19 -16.17
C LYS A 517 32.88 -20.83 -16.88
N ARG A 518 31.75 -20.35 -17.39
CA ARG A 518 31.63 -19.03 -18.02
C ARG A 518 31.93 -17.90 -17.02
N LEU A 519 31.34 -17.97 -15.82
CA LEU A 519 31.57 -16.98 -14.77
C LEU A 519 33.06 -16.88 -14.40
N LYS A 520 33.77 -18.01 -14.35
CA LYS A 520 35.22 -18.05 -14.10
C LYS A 520 36.03 -17.38 -15.21
N GLN A 521 35.61 -17.50 -16.47
CA GLN A 521 36.29 -16.93 -17.63
C GLN A 521 36.06 -15.42 -17.71
N ASP A 522 34.81 -14.98 -17.56
CA ASP A 522 34.43 -13.58 -17.79
C ASP A 522 34.72 -12.70 -16.58
N LYS A 523 34.42 -13.18 -15.35
CA LYS A 523 34.57 -12.42 -14.10
C LYS A 523 35.14 -13.29 -12.96
N PRO A 524 36.47 -13.49 -12.90
CA PRO A 524 37.11 -14.37 -11.92
C PRO A 524 36.83 -13.94 -10.47
N ASP A 525 36.78 -12.65 -10.17
CA ASP A 525 36.53 -12.16 -8.80
C ASP A 525 35.13 -12.51 -8.28
N SER A 526 34.13 -12.50 -9.14
CA SER A 526 32.76 -12.92 -8.81
C SER A 526 32.69 -14.43 -8.64
N PHE A 527 33.39 -15.19 -9.49
CA PHE A 527 33.52 -16.63 -9.35
C PHE A 527 34.12 -17.03 -8.00
N TYR A 528 35.24 -16.43 -7.60
CA TYR A 528 35.88 -16.77 -6.32
C TYR A 528 35.03 -16.37 -5.11
N ARG A 529 34.28 -15.26 -5.20
CA ARG A 529 33.32 -14.86 -4.16
C ARG A 529 32.18 -15.88 -4.01
N LEU A 530 31.54 -16.28 -5.12
CA LEU A 530 30.53 -17.34 -5.13
C LEU A 530 31.10 -18.66 -4.59
N ARG A 531 32.32 -18.99 -4.96
CA ARG A 531 32.96 -20.26 -4.62
C ARG A 531 33.20 -20.45 -3.13
N LYS A 532 33.29 -19.37 -2.35
CA LYS A 532 33.40 -19.45 -0.88
C LYS A 532 32.14 -20.01 -0.21
N GLN A 533 30.98 -19.86 -0.85
CA GLN A 533 29.68 -20.20 -0.27
C GLN A 533 28.95 -21.30 -1.05
N TYR A 534 29.40 -21.63 -2.27
CA TYR A 534 28.68 -22.54 -3.16
C TYR A 534 29.42 -23.87 -3.39
N PHE A 535 28.85 -24.98 -2.91
CA PHE A 535 29.37 -26.34 -3.07
C PHE A 535 28.71 -27.08 -4.25
N THR A 536 29.49 -27.78 -5.06
CA THR A 536 29.04 -28.47 -6.28
C THR A 536 29.23 -29.99 -6.19
N PHE A 537 28.52 -30.78 -7.00
CA PHE A 537 28.63 -32.25 -6.98
C PHE A 537 30.06 -32.75 -7.26
N SER A 538 30.79 -32.06 -8.15
CA SER A 538 32.19 -32.35 -8.47
C SER A 538 33.15 -32.19 -7.28
N ASP A 539 32.74 -31.47 -6.23
CA ASP A 539 33.57 -31.25 -5.05
C ASP A 539 33.64 -32.45 -4.12
N LEU A 540 32.70 -33.39 -4.22
CA LEU A 540 32.68 -34.60 -3.42
C LEU A 540 33.99 -35.39 -3.53
N ALA A 541 34.65 -35.35 -4.70
CA ALA A 541 35.95 -35.96 -4.93
C ALA A 541 37.07 -35.37 -4.05
N LYS A 542 36.94 -34.10 -3.66
CA LYS A 542 37.94 -33.37 -2.87
C LYS A 542 37.57 -33.28 -1.40
N THR A 543 36.34 -33.64 -1.05
CA THR A 543 35.84 -33.61 0.32
C THR A 543 36.56 -34.64 1.19
N PRO A 544 36.99 -34.26 2.41
CA PRO A 544 37.59 -35.21 3.36
C PRO A 544 36.67 -36.38 3.68
N ARG A 545 37.23 -37.59 3.74
CA ARG A 545 36.50 -38.85 3.93
C ARG A 545 35.58 -38.86 5.16
N GLN A 546 36.00 -38.25 6.25
CA GLN A 546 35.21 -38.18 7.49
C GLN A 546 33.94 -37.33 7.31
N ILE A 547 34.08 -36.14 6.72
CA ILE A 547 32.95 -35.24 6.44
C ILE A 547 31.99 -35.88 5.45
N LEU A 548 32.54 -36.44 4.36
CA LEU A 548 31.75 -37.13 3.34
C LEU A 548 31.01 -38.35 3.93
N SER A 549 31.66 -39.13 4.81
CA SER A 549 31.03 -40.25 5.50
C SER A 549 29.87 -39.82 6.38
N ASN A 550 29.98 -38.69 7.08
CA ASN A 550 28.94 -38.23 7.99
C ASN A 550 27.73 -37.75 7.19
N ALA A 551 27.96 -36.93 6.16
CA ALA A 551 26.88 -36.44 5.32
C ALA A 551 26.14 -37.56 4.58
N LEU A 552 26.86 -38.53 4.00
CA LEU A 552 26.24 -39.65 3.27
C LEU A 552 25.42 -40.60 4.16
N ARG A 553 25.61 -40.59 5.49
CA ARG A 553 24.75 -41.37 6.41
C ARG A 553 23.38 -40.74 6.62
N GLU A 554 23.26 -39.44 6.41
CA GLU A 554 22.02 -38.67 6.56
C GLU A 554 21.22 -38.56 5.25
N VAL A 555 21.80 -39.01 4.12
CA VAL A 555 21.13 -39.06 2.81
C VAL A 555 20.42 -40.40 2.65
N ASP A 556 19.29 -40.41 1.93
CA ASP A 556 18.58 -41.65 1.59
C ASP A 556 19.51 -42.63 0.85
N ARG A 557 19.47 -43.90 1.28
CA ARG A 557 20.33 -44.98 0.81
C ARG A 557 20.17 -45.19 -0.69
N GLN A 558 18.94 -45.06 -1.20
CA GLN A 558 18.62 -45.22 -2.62
C GLN A 558 19.24 -44.13 -3.49
N HIS A 559 19.48 -42.93 -2.95
CA HIS A 559 20.08 -41.83 -3.71
C HIS A 559 21.59 -41.98 -3.90
N ILE A 560 22.29 -42.66 -2.98
CA ILE A 560 23.75 -42.77 -3.03
C ILE A 560 24.20 -43.53 -4.29
N GLY A 561 23.60 -44.68 -4.59
CA GLY A 561 23.91 -45.47 -5.78
C GLY A 561 23.54 -44.76 -7.08
N ARG A 562 22.39 -44.08 -7.09
CA ARG A 562 21.88 -43.33 -8.26
C ARG A 562 22.72 -42.10 -8.59
N ALA A 563 23.19 -41.37 -7.58
CA ALA A 563 23.94 -40.13 -7.77
C ALA A 563 25.32 -40.35 -8.43
N ILE A 564 25.95 -41.51 -8.17
CA ILE A 564 27.27 -41.86 -8.73
C ILE A 564 27.18 -42.57 -10.10
N CYS A 565 25.98 -42.79 -10.64
CA CYS A 565 25.81 -43.25 -12.01
C CYS A 565 26.45 -42.27 -13.01
N ASN A 566 26.99 -42.80 -14.11
CA ASN A 566 27.64 -42.02 -15.18
C ASN A 566 28.79 -41.11 -14.68
N THR A 567 29.48 -41.51 -13.61
CA THR A 567 30.70 -40.83 -13.13
C THR A 567 31.94 -41.72 -13.37
N PRO A 568 33.16 -41.14 -13.44
CA PRO A 568 34.38 -41.92 -13.59
C PRO A 568 34.59 -42.92 -12.44
N ASP A 569 35.24 -44.05 -12.71
CA ASP A 569 35.44 -45.10 -11.71
C ASP A 569 36.23 -44.63 -10.48
N GLU A 570 37.20 -43.73 -10.67
CA GLU A 570 37.93 -43.09 -9.57
C GLU A 570 37.00 -42.33 -8.62
N PHE A 571 36.01 -41.60 -9.16
CA PHE A 571 35.01 -40.87 -8.38
C PHE A 571 34.11 -41.84 -7.61
N LYS A 572 33.62 -42.88 -8.28
CA LYS A 572 32.81 -43.95 -7.65
C LYS A 572 33.57 -44.59 -6.49
N LEU A 573 34.84 -44.94 -6.69
CA LEU A 573 35.68 -45.56 -5.67
C LEU A 573 35.87 -44.64 -4.45
N HIS A 574 36.15 -43.35 -4.67
CA HIS A 574 36.32 -42.38 -3.59
C HIS A 574 35.05 -42.24 -2.73
N VAL A 575 33.89 -42.03 -3.37
CA VAL A 575 32.59 -41.91 -2.68
C VAL A 575 32.26 -43.20 -1.93
N LEU A 576 32.39 -44.36 -2.58
CA LEU A 576 32.12 -45.66 -1.96
C LEU A 576 33.07 -45.94 -0.79
N SER A 577 34.35 -45.57 -0.89
CA SER A 577 35.32 -45.76 0.19
C SER A 577 34.93 -45.00 1.46
N SER A 578 34.20 -43.91 1.33
CA SER A 578 33.72 -43.06 2.42
C SER A 578 32.49 -43.65 3.14
N LEU A 579 31.86 -44.69 2.59
CA LEU A 579 30.71 -45.36 3.19
C LEU A 579 31.13 -46.46 4.18
N THR A 580 30.24 -46.74 5.14
CA THR A 580 30.34 -47.92 6.01
C THR A 580 30.19 -49.21 5.19
N PRO A 581 30.71 -50.37 5.66
CA PRO A 581 30.65 -51.63 4.90
C PRO A 581 29.24 -52.00 4.42
N LYS A 582 28.22 -51.79 5.27
CA LYS A 582 26.81 -52.04 4.96
C LYS A 582 26.27 -51.10 3.88
N LEU A 583 26.47 -49.78 4.03
CA LEU A 583 26.00 -48.79 3.06
C LEU A 583 26.73 -48.93 1.72
N LYS A 584 28.01 -49.27 1.74
CA LYS A 584 28.81 -49.55 0.54
C LYS A 584 28.26 -50.74 -0.25
N ALA A 585 27.82 -51.81 0.43
CA ALA A 585 27.24 -52.97 -0.22
C ALA A 585 25.93 -52.61 -0.93
N LEU A 586 25.04 -51.89 -0.24
CA LEU A 586 23.77 -51.42 -0.79
C LEU A 586 23.97 -50.46 -1.98
N ALA A 587 24.83 -49.45 -1.82
CA ALA A 587 25.10 -48.50 -2.90
C ALA A 587 25.72 -49.16 -4.14
N ARG A 588 26.54 -50.21 -3.96
CA ARG A 588 27.10 -51.00 -5.08
C ARG A 588 26.04 -51.84 -5.78
N GLU A 589 25.11 -52.43 -5.03
CA GLU A 589 24.00 -53.19 -5.60
C GLU A 589 23.06 -52.28 -6.39
N ASP A 590 22.71 -51.12 -5.82
CA ASP A 590 21.89 -50.11 -6.49
C ASP A 590 22.57 -49.55 -7.73
N LEU A 591 23.87 -49.24 -7.66
CA LEU A 591 24.64 -48.81 -8.82
C LEU A 591 24.58 -49.85 -9.95
N LYS A 592 24.83 -51.14 -9.66
CA LYS A 592 24.75 -52.21 -10.67
C LYS A 592 23.36 -52.35 -11.29
N ARG A 593 22.30 -52.10 -10.52
CA ARG A 593 20.90 -52.18 -10.99
C ARG A 593 20.51 -50.98 -11.86
N SER A 594 20.98 -49.80 -11.50
CA SER A 594 20.59 -48.52 -12.12
C SER A 594 21.48 -48.12 -13.29
N GLU A 595 22.72 -48.61 -13.37
CA GLU A 595 23.67 -48.27 -14.42
C GLU A 595 23.12 -48.65 -15.81
N GLY A 596 23.11 -47.67 -16.72
CA GLY A 596 22.57 -47.81 -18.09
C GLY A 596 21.05 -47.82 -18.21
N ARG A 597 20.28 -47.80 -17.11
CA ARG A 597 18.80 -47.85 -17.13
C ARG A 597 18.11 -46.66 -16.46
N ILE A 598 18.86 -45.83 -15.74
CA ILE A 598 18.35 -44.68 -14.98
C ILE A 598 18.24 -43.41 -15.85
N GLY A 599 17.15 -42.67 -15.69
CA GLY A 599 16.94 -41.39 -16.40
C GLY A 599 17.77 -40.24 -15.83
N SER A 600 18.12 -39.25 -16.65
CA SER A 600 18.91 -38.08 -16.23
C SER A 600 18.27 -37.31 -15.06
N LYS A 601 16.93 -37.23 -15.03
CA LYS A 601 16.19 -36.54 -13.95
C LYS A 601 16.41 -37.19 -12.59
N GLU A 602 16.32 -38.53 -12.52
CA GLU A 602 16.54 -39.26 -11.27
C GLU A 602 17.99 -39.18 -10.79
N ILE A 603 18.95 -39.16 -11.72
CA ILE A 603 20.36 -38.92 -11.39
C ILE A 603 20.51 -37.52 -10.78
N ASP A 604 19.93 -36.49 -11.40
CA ASP A 604 20.05 -35.10 -10.93
C ASP A 604 19.38 -34.89 -9.58
N GLU A 605 18.21 -35.49 -9.34
CA GLU A 605 17.54 -35.49 -8.02
C GLU A 605 18.41 -36.13 -6.94
N ALA A 606 18.99 -37.29 -7.22
CA ALA A 606 19.88 -37.97 -6.30
C ALA A 606 21.16 -37.15 -6.00
N ARG A 607 21.75 -36.52 -7.02
CA ARG A 607 22.92 -35.63 -6.87
C ARG A 607 22.58 -34.39 -6.05
N ARG A 608 21.43 -33.75 -6.30
CA ARG A 608 20.95 -32.59 -5.54
C ARG A 608 20.76 -32.93 -4.07
N SER A 609 20.16 -34.08 -3.76
CA SER A 609 19.97 -34.55 -2.39
C SER A 609 21.29 -34.63 -1.61
N ILE A 610 22.35 -35.18 -2.22
CA ILE A 610 23.68 -35.24 -1.60
C ILE A 610 24.29 -33.84 -1.44
N VAL A 611 24.22 -33.02 -2.49
CA VAL A 611 24.82 -31.67 -2.50
C VAL A 611 24.15 -30.76 -1.46
N GLN A 612 22.81 -30.80 -1.35
CA GLN A 612 22.05 -30.04 -0.37
C GLN A 612 22.50 -30.37 1.06
N LYS A 613 22.73 -31.66 1.35
CA LYS A 613 23.23 -32.10 2.65
C LYS A 613 24.60 -31.53 2.99
N LEU A 614 25.51 -31.47 2.01
CA LEU A 614 26.83 -30.87 2.19
C LEU A 614 26.75 -29.35 2.36
N ARG A 615 25.80 -28.69 1.70
CA ARG A 615 25.56 -27.25 1.87
C ARG A 615 24.99 -26.92 3.24
N GLU A 616 24.11 -27.75 3.78
CA GLU A 616 23.68 -27.63 5.19
C GLU A 616 24.87 -27.71 6.15
N TYR A 617 25.84 -28.60 5.89
CA TYR A 617 27.05 -28.69 6.70
C TYR A 617 27.93 -27.42 6.59
N ILE A 618 27.92 -26.74 5.44
CA ILE A 618 28.61 -25.45 5.26
C ILE A 618 27.89 -24.34 6.02
N ASN A 619 26.58 -24.24 5.86
CA ASN A 619 25.76 -23.23 6.52
C ASN A 619 25.77 -23.37 8.05
N THR A 620 25.87 -24.59 8.56
CA THR A 620 25.99 -24.88 10.01
C THR A 620 27.43 -24.79 10.54
N GLY A 621 28.41 -24.50 9.69
CA GLY A 621 29.82 -24.41 10.07
C GLY A 621 30.52 -25.75 10.37
N LYS A 622 29.85 -26.89 10.16
CA LYS A 622 30.44 -28.24 10.32
C LYS A 622 31.49 -28.55 9.24
N PHE A 623 31.44 -27.85 8.12
CA PHE A 623 32.37 -27.97 6.99
C PHE A 623 32.63 -26.57 6.41
N SER A 624 33.86 -26.31 5.93
CA SER A 624 34.18 -25.06 5.22
C SER A 624 34.78 -25.37 3.86
N MET A 625 34.50 -24.52 2.88
CA MET A 625 35.05 -24.61 1.52
C MET A 625 36.59 -24.56 1.50
N ASP A 626 37.23 -23.95 2.50
CA ASP A 626 38.69 -23.88 2.60
C ASP A 626 39.34 -25.26 2.83
N MET A 627 38.60 -26.19 3.46
CA MET A 627 39.08 -27.56 3.69
C MET A 627 39.22 -28.36 2.38
N LEU A 628 38.56 -27.95 1.29
CA LEU A 628 38.74 -28.55 -0.04
C LEU A 628 40.10 -28.24 -0.66
N GLN A 629 40.81 -27.20 -0.18
CA GLN A 629 42.11 -26.79 -0.70
C GLN A 629 43.27 -27.52 -0.01
N GLN A 630 43.09 -27.89 1.28
CA GLN A 630 44.13 -28.53 2.10
C GLN A 630 44.40 -30.00 1.70
N SER A 631 43.43 -30.69 1.12
CA SER A 631 43.59 -32.10 0.68
C SER A 631 44.62 -32.27 -0.45
N LYS A 632 44.99 -31.20 -1.16
CA LYS A 632 46.02 -31.20 -2.21
C LYS A 632 47.45 -31.03 -1.68
N GLN A 633 47.65 -30.61 -0.43
CA GLN A 633 48.98 -30.26 0.12
C GLN A 633 49.64 -31.34 0.98
N VAL A 634 49.05 -32.54 1.11
CA VAL A 634 49.72 -33.65 1.81
C VAL A 634 50.86 -34.17 0.93
N LYS A 635 52.06 -33.59 1.12
CA LYS A 635 53.35 -34.07 0.58
C LYS A 635 53.50 -35.58 0.83
N PRO A 636 54.11 -36.33 -0.11
CA PRO A 636 54.47 -37.72 0.16
C PRO A 636 55.47 -37.73 1.31
N THR A 637 55.07 -38.35 2.42
CA THR A 637 55.96 -38.63 3.55
C THR A 637 57.14 -39.43 3.03
N LYS A 638 58.33 -38.81 3.01
CA LYS A 638 59.59 -39.53 2.88
C LYS A 638 59.63 -40.57 4.00
N ARG A 639 59.36 -41.84 3.68
CA ARG A 639 59.83 -42.96 4.49
C ARG A 639 61.34 -43.00 4.29
N ALA A 640 62.02 -42.36 5.23
CA ALA A 640 63.45 -42.46 5.39
C ALA A 640 63.84 -43.94 5.60
N GLN A 641 64.95 -44.28 4.96
CA GLN A 641 65.77 -45.43 5.25
C GLN A 641 66.03 -45.51 6.76
N SER A 642 65.60 -46.60 7.39
CA SER A 642 66.25 -47.19 8.55
C SER A 642 65.77 -48.64 8.71
N ARG A 643 66.35 -49.54 7.92
CA ARG A 643 66.82 -50.86 8.35
C ARG A 643 67.57 -51.53 7.21
#